data_AF-A0A179UNR8-F1
#
_entry.id   AF-A0A179UNR8-F1
#
_cell.length_a   1.000
_cell.length_b   1.000
_cell.length_c   1.000
_cell.angle_alpha   90.00
_cell.angle_beta   90.00
_cell.angle_gamma   90.00
#
_symmetry.space_group_name_H-M   'P 1'
#
loop_
_entity.id
_entity.type
_entity.pdbx_description
1 polymer ?
#
loop_
_entity_poly.entity_id
_entity_poly.type
_entity_poly.pdbx_seq_one_letter_code
_entity_poly.pdbx_strand_id
1 'polypeptide(L)'
;MNFKGDVPTWIGAMTSLVSGHLTRDAKSSAQASICPKQEIWSAERRREDDDVEVSGLSLYRKSLGHLFTSKASSPGSAIMPYQPPHGGQNPLYPHHSPPFQAKQEPRIPPQHQHDFGPNTAYPAYHKPPVHPQVILPTSTYIPQQYSPHPQQQPLNQPPNYAPRPIQARPPPSANNAPLHYGGAPPPQYYPAQNLPETYPSPQPFSAQQPPLSQSQLQPQPPSYSPPPHTYPQVVIPHQPVLHQHRAVSAAQQRSTSVPKSQPKKSQSLKHMRSKSPVKMTQPQLLPAAPGKPAIDSHVLLLSLADEYIDAAHSQGTALAVAREEAETDEYYKLIATGLACLEAVLKNSKLPPRTEALVRLRYARILYEETENDSEAETALSKGVDLCERNRMYDLKYCMQQLLARILYKSNPRAAMKHVDGVIRDVEGYRHTAWEYAFRLLRVTLSLSSPAQQDTAAALQNLQKVSSLASRNGDKAIFVVSAVIEALVRLQHSSGHDSIEQAQRALATARSYQLDNKVLDIPQISTMIQMMDICCSLLEYDVKQSSEKLQIMQKVMDQKIDDPHWQNDGSFSVPLSHKTISPSAVEPTDILRVENGNVLLTLRWLPEHDLYALCYFLSSVTLTAKNSHDGHKAEKYLSEGLNMIRGNFKSPQEIPESLAYATTRIAWRRSLYCNMLLQLIFLACARTDWALARRTLKELKSTVSELEGKIDETTTCLMEYASGIISQGTGDLKTALATFQLPIFALNHSISKSSRNDPRRDTAILAALNSALILRDPSRPSHSHSAASKVLSTIEPYCRTSPNRYIQAAYFLISATTHTESTIQTKHDLHHSLQAAIAIGNSQVTCIALTFMSWKYFRGVVGEQSEKSARAARAMAGKADDKLWISVTGDLLAATLDSQGKSREAHATREQADVALLGLPPVLKKMKSGNSNHSHSQGGSSAGRSSSEMTMKAVEI
;
A
#
# COMPACT_ATOMS: atom_id res chain seq x y z
N MET A 1 4.97 -34.39 -22.08
CA MET A 1 4.61 -35.24 -20.94
C MET A 1 5.36 -34.70 -19.74
N ASN A 2 4.74 -33.82 -18.94
CA ASN A 2 3.85 -34.14 -17.83
C ASN A 2 4.55 -34.89 -16.68
N PHE A 3 5.23 -34.13 -15.82
CA PHE A 3 5.36 -34.46 -14.40
C PHE A 3 4.57 -33.43 -13.58
N LYS A 4 3.79 -33.92 -12.63
CA LYS A 4 2.92 -33.18 -11.69
C LYS A 4 3.37 -33.51 -10.26
N GLY A 5 3.18 -32.57 -9.33
CA GLY A 5 3.29 -32.78 -7.88
C GLY A 5 4.74 -32.85 -7.38
N ASP A 6 5.15 -32.23 -6.29
CA ASP A 6 4.41 -31.74 -5.12
C ASP A 6 5.12 -30.54 -4.48
N VAL A 7 4.37 -29.68 -3.78
CA VAL A 7 4.89 -28.48 -3.09
C VAL A 7 4.46 -28.52 -1.62
N PRO A 8 5.39 -28.66 -0.66
CA PRO A 8 5.08 -28.64 0.75
C PRO A 8 5.25 -27.22 1.35
N THR A 9 4.17 -26.67 1.91
CA THR A 9 4.19 -25.46 2.74
C THR A 9 4.79 -25.77 4.10
N TRP A 10 5.88 -25.10 4.51
CA TRP A 10 6.48 -25.28 5.84
C TRP A 10 6.95 -23.99 6.52
N ILE A 11 6.97 -24.13 7.85
CA ILE A 11 7.43 -23.20 8.88
C ILE A 11 8.95 -23.43 9.12
N GLY A 12 9.59 -22.63 9.98
CA GLY A 12 11.05 -22.45 10.03
C GLY A 12 11.92 -23.53 10.70
N ALA A 13 13.18 -23.11 10.93
CA ALA A 13 14.28 -23.74 11.68
C ALA A 13 15.03 -24.94 11.05
N MET A 14 16.34 -24.80 10.79
CA MET A 14 17.42 -25.21 11.72
C MET A 14 18.84 -25.06 11.10
N THR A 15 19.85 -24.97 11.97
CA THR A 15 21.23 -24.49 11.67
C THR A 15 22.35 -25.36 12.27
N SER A 16 23.59 -25.18 11.76
CA SER A 16 24.86 -25.82 12.17
C SER A 16 26.01 -25.27 11.30
N LEU A 17 27.32 -25.14 11.63
CA LEU A 17 28.21 -25.11 12.83
C LEU A 17 29.58 -24.52 12.29
N VAL A 18 30.68 -24.19 13.00
CA VAL A 18 31.13 -24.39 14.40
C VAL A 18 32.10 -23.25 14.83
N SER A 19 32.07 -22.86 16.12
CA SER A 19 33.17 -22.38 17.01
C SER A 19 34.19 -21.26 16.64
N GLY A 20 34.45 -20.36 17.61
CA GLY A 20 35.65 -19.49 17.68
C GLY A 20 35.62 -18.43 18.81
N HIS A 21 36.32 -18.66 19.93
CA HIS A 21 36.36 -17.82 21.14
C HIS A 21 36.80 -16.34 20.97
N LEU A 22 36.23 -15.41 21.77
CA LEU A 22 36.85 -14.91 23.02
C LEU A 22 35.91 -14.03 23.88
N THR A 23 36.13 -14.02 25.20
CA THR A 23 35.36 -13.27 26.22
C THR A 23 36.05 -11.96 26.64
N ARG A 24 35.27 -10.93 27.01
CA ARG A 24 35.47 -10.17 28.28
C ARG A 24 34.40 -9.13 28.65
N ASP A 25 34.17 -9.11 29.95
CA ASP A 25 33.38 -8.24 30.82
C ASP A 25 33.27 -6.73 30.48
N ALA A 26 32.06 -6.18 30.65
CA ALA A 26 31.85 -4.86 31.27
C ALA A 26 30.45 -4.74 31.88
N LYS A 27 30.36 -4.52 33.21
CA LYS A 27 29.11 -4.23 33.93
C LYS A 27 28.83 -2.73 34.02
N SER A 28 27.53 -2.41 34.15
CA SER A 28 26.99 -1.22 34.82
C SER A 28 27.11 0.14 34.12
N SER A 29 25.98 0.66 33.62
CA SER A 29 25.42 1.98 34.03
C SER A 29 24.06 2.21 33.37
N ALA A 30 22.97 1.91 34.08
CA ALA A 30 21.62 2.20 33.61
C ALA A 30 21.06 3.45 34.32
N GLN A 31 21.12 4.62 33.67
CA GLN A 31 20.20 5.75 33.91
C GLN A 31 20.36 6.86 32.87
N ALA A 32 19.23 7.50 32.54
CA ALA A 32 19.07 8.71 31.72
C ALA A 32 19.52 8.66 30.24
N SER A 33 18.54 8.39 29.35
CA SER A 33 18.56 8.88 27.97
C SER A 33 17.20 9.48 27.64
N ILE A 34 17.04 10.78 27.93
CA ILE A 34 15.89 11.55 27.46
C ILE A 34 16.15 11.85 25.98
N CYS A 35 15.29 11.33 25.11
CA CYS A 35 15.42 11.46 23.66
C CYS A 35 15.15 12.93 23.23
N PRO A 36 15.93 13.52 22.30
CA PRO A 36 15.75 14.91 21.85
C PRO A 36 14.56 15.08 20.88
N LYS A 37 13.36 14.65 21.28
CA LYS A 37 12.12 14.69 20.48
C LYS A 37 11.65 16.10 20.11
N GLN A 38 12.03 17.15 20.85
CA GLN A 38 11.36 18.48 20.77
C GLN A 38 12.14 19.62 20.11
N GLU A 39 13.48 19.66 20.21
CA GLU A 39 14.23 20.88 19.87
C GLU A 39 14.28 21.17 18.37
N ILE A 40 14.46 20.16 17.52
CA ILE A 40 14.52 20.32 16.06
C ILE A 40 13.12 20.56 15.47
N TRP A 41 12.11 19.87 15.98
CA TRP A 41 10.71 20.00 15.55
C TRP A 41 10.15 21.42 15.78
N SER A 42 10.65 22.10 16.82
CA SER A 42 10.24 23.46 17.19
C SER A 42 11.05 24.56 16.48
N ALA A 43 12.29 24.27 16.09
CA ALA A 43 13.21 25.27 15.52
C ALA A 43 12.88 25.65 14.07
N GLU A 44 12.45 24.68 13.25
CA GLU A 44 12.35 24.87 11.79
C GLU A 44 11.10 25.64 11.34
N ARG A 45 10.11 25.80 12.21
CA ARG A 45 8.85 26.55 11.96
C ARG A 45 9.06 28.07 11.74
N ARG A 46 10.29 28.60 11.88
CA ARG A 46 10.60 30.03 11.73
C ARG A 46 11.35 30.41 10.43
N ARG A 47 11.46 29.51 9.45
CA ARG A 47 12.30 29.72 8.25
C ARG A 47 11.60 29.66 6.87
N GLU A 48 10.29 29.47 6.79
CA GLU A 48 9.59 29.18 5.52
C GLU A 48 8.68 30.31 4.96
N ASP A 49 8.72 31.55 5.48
CA ASP A 49 7.85 32.65 5.02
C ASP A 49 8.37 33.44 3.79
N ASP A 50 9.59 33.18 3.30
CA ASP A 50 10.19 33.87 2.14
C ASP A 50 10.65 32.86 1.07
N ASP A 51 9.86 32.66 0.00
CA ASP A 51 10.39 32.25 -1.32
C ASP A 51 9.40 32.48 -2.47
N VAL A 52 9.87 33.14 -3.55
CA VAL A 52 9.06 33.49 -4.74
C VAL A 52 9.76 33.03 -6.03
N GLU A 53 9.32 31.93 -6.64
CA GLU A 53 9.91 31.38 -7.88
C GLU A 53 8.87 31.14 -8.98
N VAL A 54 8.82 31.99 -10.03
CA VAL A 54 7.87 31.87 -11.17
C VAL A 54 8.55 31.96 -12.55
N SER A 55 9.79 32.45 -12.64
CA SER A 55 10.38 32.91 -13.91
C SER A 55 10.82 31.81 -14.89
N GLY A 56 11.31 30.65 -14.41
CA GLY A 56 11.93 29.63 -15.27
C GLY A 56 10.96 28.88 -16.19
N LEU A 57 9.80 28.46 -15.67
CA LEU A 57 8.83 27.63 -16.40
C LEU A 57 8.06 28.39 -17.50
N SER A 58 7.90 29.71 -17.34
CA SER A 58 7.20 30.58 -18.31
C SER A 58 7.96 30.73 -19.63
N LEU A 59 9.29 30.92 -19.55
CA LEU A 59 10.18 30.97 -20.71
C LEU A 59 10.25 29.63 -21.47
N TYR A 60 10.09 28.52 -20.73
CA TYR A 60 10.19 27.17 -21.26
C TYR A 60 9.08 26.82 -22.26
N ARG A 61 7.81 27.06 -21.89
CA ARG A 61 6.66 26.83 -22.78
C ARG A 61 6.76 27.65 -24.08
N LYS A 62 7.34 28.84 -24.04
CA LYS A 62 7.52 29.71 -25.22
C LYS A 62 8.60 29.19 -26.18
N SER A 63 9.73 28.68 -25.69
CA SER A 63 10.79 28.15 -26.57
C SER A 63 10.37 26.88 -27.30
N LEU A 64 9.60 25.99 -26.64
CA LEU A 64 9.08 24.78 -27.28
C LEU A 64 8.19 25.09 -28.50
N GLY A 65 7.30 26.08 -28.42
CA GLY A 65 6.38 26.42 -29.51
C GLY A 65 7.05 26.82 -30.84
N HIS A 66 8.25 27.43 -30.77
CA HIS A 66 9.03 27.80 -31.96
C HIS A 66 9.92 26.66 -32.50
N LEU A 67 10.22 25.65 -31.69
CA LEU A 67 11.16 24.57 -32.02
C LEU A 67 10.56 23.45 -32.91
N PHE A 68 9.23 23.31 -32.90
CA PHE A 68 8.48 22.31 -33.67
C PHE A 68 7.82 22.87 -34.94
N THR A 69 7.98 24.15 -35.26
CA THR A 69 7.27 24.84 -36.36
C THR A 69 8.14 25.27 -37.55
N SER A 70 9.46 25.08 -37.50
CA SER A 70 10.37 25.48 -38.60
C SER A 70 10.52 24.41 -39.68
N LYS A 71 10.12 24.74 -40.92
CA LYS A 71 10.39 23.95 -42.13
C LYS A 71 11.87 24.03 -42.52
N ALA A 72 12.41 22.94 -43.07
CA ALA A 72 13.77 22.90 -43.60
C ALA A 72 13.86 23.54 -45.00
N SER A 73 14.99 24.20 -45.28
CA SER A 73 15.41 24.64 -46.61
C SER A 73 16.89 24.31 -46.83
N SER A 74 17.22 23.71 -47.97
CA SER A 74 18.59 23.41 -48.39
C SER A 74 19.14 24.53 -49.30
N PRO A 75 20.45 24.80 -49.29
CA PRO A 75 21.06 25.87 -50.10
C PRO A 75 21.56 25.38 -51.47
N GLY A 76 21.50 26.26 -52.49
CA GLY A 76 22.08 26.03 -53.81
C GLY A 76 22.11 27.30 -54.69
N SER A 77 23.33 27.78 -54.97
CA SER A 77 23.76 28.88 -55.85
C SER A 77 23.19 28.84 -57.30
N ALA A 78 23.17 29.89 -58.14
CA ALA A 78 23.33 31.36 -58.02
C ALA A 78 23.02 32.07 -59.38
N ILE A 79 23.11 33.42 -59.41
CA ILE A 79 23.26 34.35 -60.57
C ILE A 79 21.97 34.97 -61.22
N MET A 80 22.06 36.31 -61.35
CA MET A 80 21.24 37.40 -61.94
C MET A 80 20.86 37.26 -63.45
N PRO A 81 20.13 38.23 -64.07
CA PRO A 81 18.94 39.02 -63.65
C PRO A 81 17.85 39.15 -64.76
N TYR A 82 16.67 39.74 -64.48
CA TYR A 82 16.00 40.81 -65.28
C TYR A 82 14.70 41.31 -64.59
N GLN A 83 14.07 42.35 -65.15
CA GLN A 83 13.12 43.28 -64.48
C GLN A 83 11.63 43.08 -64.94
N PRO A 84 10.62 43.95 -64.63
CA PRO A 84 9.20 43.58 -64.34
C PRO A 84 8.28 43.83 -65.59
N PRO A 85 6.93 44.10 -65.58
CA PRO A 85 5.97 44.36 -64.48
C PRO A 85 4.47 43.93 -64.68
N HIS A 86 3.60 44.28 -63.69
CA HIS A 86 2.11 44.42 -63.74
C HIS A 86 1.27 43.18 -64.19
N GLY A 87 -0.04 43.02 -63.95
CA GLY A 87 -1.01 43.74 -63.13
C GLY A 87 -2.45 43.59 -63.67
N GLY A 88 -3.39 42.99 -62.90
CA GLY A 88 -4.84 43.22 -63.05
C GLY A 88 -5.77 42.13 -63.67
N GLN A 89 -6.94 42.01 -63.04
CA GLN A 89 -8.31 41.77 -63.60
C GLN A 89 -8.80 40.37 -64.08
N ASN A 90 -9.77 39.85 -63.30
CA ASN A 90 -11.13 39.32 -63.64
C ASN A 90 -11.74 39.67 -65.04
N PRO A 91 -12.89 39.09 -65.52
CA PRO A 91 -13.95 38.28 -64.83
C PRO A 91 -14.62 37.13 -65.66
N LEU A 92 -15.78 36.61 -65.18
CA LEU A 92 -17.03 36.19 -65.89
C LEU A 92 -17.51 34.70 -65.87
N TYR A 93 -18.81 34.58 -65.53
CA TYR A 93 -19.79 33.45 -65.58
C TYR A 93 -20.47 33.38 -67.01
N PRO A 94 -21.48 32.53 -67.37
CA PRO A 94 -22.52 31.84 -66.53
C PRO A 94 -23.16 30.48 -67.00
N HIS A 95 -24.14 29.97 -66.20
CA HIS A 95 -25.41 29.25 -66.54
C HIS A 95 -25.42 27.89 -67.32
N HIS A 96 -26.26 26.85 -67.08
CA HIS A 96 -27.74 26.77 -66.91
C HIS A 96 -28.23 25.39 -66.31
N SER A 97 -29.52 25.31 -65.91
CA SER A 97 -30.33 24.10 -65.54
C SER A 97 -31.17 23.59 -66.76
N PRO A 98 -32.20 22.66 -66.74
CA PRO A 98 -33.01 21.97 -65.67
C PRO A 98 -33.32 20.45 -66.03
N PRO A 99 -34.52 19.80 -65.91
CA PRO A 99 -35.65 19.73 -64.92
C PRO A 99 -36.04 18.27 -64.42
N PHE A 100 -37.21 18.12 -63.76
CA PHE A 100 -37.83 16.92 -63.11
C PHE A 100 -38.66 15.94 -64.01
N GLN A 101 -38.85 14.66 -63.60
CA GLN A 101 -40.18 13.97 -63.46
C GLN A 101 -40.12 12.56 -62.77
N ALA A 102 -41.26 11.87 -62.57
CA ALA A 102 -41.48 10.79 -61.56
C ALA A 102 -42.21 9.51 -62.07
N LYS A 103 -42.20 8.37 -61.31
CA LYS A 103 -43.35 7.41 -61.12
C LYS A 103 -43.09 6.08 -60.33
N GLN A 104 -44.07 5.73 -59.47
CA GLN A 104 -44.77 4.43 -59.23
C GLN A 104 -44.15 3.14 -58.60
N GLU A 105 -45.02 2.47 -57.82
CA GLU A 105 -45.03 1.15 -57.12
C GLU A 105 -45.32 -0.04 -58.10
N PRO A 106 -45.15 -1.37 -57.77
CA PRO A 106 -46.06 -2.09 -56.81
C PRO A 106 -45.64 -3.48 -56.16
N ARG A 107 -46.44 -3.91 -55.16
CA ARG A 107 -46.91 -5.30 -54.80
C ARG A 107 -46.00 -6.43 -54.22
N ILE A 108 -46.69 -7.39 -53.58
CA ILE A 108 -46.27 -8.52 -52.71
C ILE A 108 -47.10 -9.78 -53.09
N PRO A 109 -46.69 -11.07 -52.89
CA PRO A 109 -47.25 -11.92 -51.80
C PRO A 109 -46.23 -13.05 -51.30
N PRO A 110 -46.52 -14.32 -50.88
CA PRO A 110 -45.89 -14.89 -49.64
C PRO A 110 -45.53 -16.43 -49.59
N GLN A 111 -45.26 -16.95 -48.37
CA GLN A 111 -45.35 -18.38 -47.90
C GLN A 111 -44.32 -19.43 -48.45
N HIS A 112 -44.04 -20.60 -47.84
CA HIS A 112 -44.74 -21.44 -46.82
C HIS A 112 -43.79 -22.25 -45.90
N GLN A 113 -44.30 -22.73 -44.75
CA GLN A 113 -43.76 -23.79 -43.87
C GLN A 113 -44.60 -25.09 -43.98
N HIS A 114 -44.00 -26.26 -43.71
CA HIS A 114 -44.55 -27.45 -43.02
C HIS A 114 -43.35 -28.33 -42.52
N ASP A 115 -43.25 -28.97 -41.35
CA ASP A 115 -44.17 -29.43 -40.26
C ASP A 115 -44.44 -30.95 -40.26
N PHE A 116 -44.25 -31.61 -39.11
CA PHE A 116 -44.88 -32.88 -38.69
C PHE A 116 -44.53 -33.22 -37.21
N GLY A 117 -45.55 -33.31 -36.34
CA GLY A 117 -45.49 -33.93 -34.99
C GLY A 117 -45.80 -35.45 -35.02
N PRO A 118 -46.41 -36.09 -33.97
CA PRO A 118 -47.34 -35.48 -32.99
C PRO A 118 -47.37 -36.01 -31.51
N ASN A 119 -48.08 -35.24 -30.65
CA ASN A 119 -48.93 -35.60 -29.48
C ASN A 119 -48.41 -36.45 -28.30
N THR A 120 -48.38 -35.94 -27.06
CA THR A 120 -49.54 -35.81 -26.12
C THR A 120 -49.07 -35.10 -24.81
N ALA A 121 -49.86 -34.48 -23.91
CA ALA A 121 -51.22 -33.91 -23.94
C ALA A 121 -51.47 -33.00 -22.69
N TYR A 122 -52.16 -31.85 -22.85
CA TYR A 122 -52.81 -30.98 -21.82
C TYR A 122 -51.93 -30.30 -20.71
N PRO A 123 -52.40 -29.22 -20.03
CA PRO A 123 -52.85 -27.96 -20.63
C PRO A 123 -52.41 -26.65 -19.92
N ALA A 124 -52.47 -25.56 -20.68
CA ALA A 124 -52.87 -24.18 -20.30
C ALA A 124 -52.38 -23.53 -18.98
N TYR A 125 -51.48 -22.54 -19.15
CA TYR A 125 -51.39 -21.38 -18.27
C TYR A 125 -52.73 -20.60 -18.25
N HIS A 126 -53.23 -20.27 -17.07
CA HIS A 126 -54.25 -19.22 -16.88
C HIS A 126 -53.87 -18.28 -15.73
N LYS A 127 -53.98 -16.98 -15.99
CA LYS A 127 -54.19 -15.95 -14.95
C LYS A 127 -55.49 -16.27 -14.18
N PRO A 128 -55.65 -15.79 -12.94
CA PRO A 128 -56.59 -14.68 -12.79
C PRO A 128 -56.08 -13.47 -11.97
N PRO A 129 -56.79 -12.32 -12.00
CA PRO A 129 -56.38 -11.03 -11.42
C PRO A 129 -57.37 -10.54 -10.32
N VAL A 130 -57.59 -9.21 -10.21
CA VAL A 130 -58.77 -8.50 -9.59
C VAL A 130 -58.65 -8.22 -8.06
N HIS A 131 -58.25 -7.00 -7.62
CA HIS A 131 -59.06 -5.77 -7.31
C HIS A 131 -59.68 -5.77 -5.87
N PRO A 132 -60.26 -4.66 -5.32
CA PRO A 132 -60.45 -3.28 -5.80
C PRO A 132 -60.00 -2.16 -4.81
N GLN A 133 -60.42 -0.92 -5.11
CA GLN A 133 -60.35 0.37 -4.40
C GLN A 133 -60.81 0.38 -2.91
N VAL A 134 -60.50 1.47 -2.15
CA VAL A 134 -61.46 2.48 -1.58
C VAL A 134 -60.86 3.34 -0.42
N ILE A 135 -60.68 4.66 -0.68
CA ILE A 135 -61.11 5.86 0.10
C ILE A 135 -60.74 6.05 1.62
N LEU A 136 -59.86 7.05 1.87
CA LEU A 136 -59.88 8.13 2.92
C LEU A 136 -59.95 7.79 4.45
N PRO A 137 -59.81 8.75 5.42
CA PRO A 137 -59.81 10.22 5.29
C PRO A 137 -58.71 11.05 6.04
N THR A 138 -58.44 12.26 5.50
CA THR A 138 -58.28 13.60 6.18
C THR A 138 -57.16 13.87 7.21
N SER A 139 -56.63 15.09 7.38
CA SER A 139 -56.86 16.45 6.79
C SER A 139 -55.62 17.34 7.08
N THR A 140 -55.39 18.55 6.55
CA THR A 140 -56.18 19.50 5.71
C THR A 140 -55.14 20.33 4.91
N TYR A 141 -55.26 20.45 3.57
CA TYR A 141 -55.73 21.64 2.80
C TYR A 141 -54.78 22.87 2.78
N ILE A 142 -54.54 23.68 1.73
CA ILE A 142 -54.89 23.85 0.27
C ILE A 142 -54.98 25.38 0.00
N PRO A 143 -54.82 25.97 -1.22
CA PRO A 143 -54.16 25.52 -2.47
C PRO A 143 -53.36 26.63 -3.22
N GLN A 144 -53.04 26.36 -4.49
CA GLN A 144 -52.54 27.26 -5.55
C GLN A 144 -53.56 28.30 -6.05
N GLN A 145 -53.09 29.33 -6.78
CA GLN A 145 -53.48 29.54 -8.20
C GLN A 145 -52.49 30.44 -8.98
N TYR A 146 -52.66 30.54 -10.31
CA TYR A 146 -51.73 31.13 -11.30
C TYR A 146 -52.41 32.25 -12.14
N SER A 147 -51.61 33.18 -12.69
CA SER A 147 -51.95 34.21 -13.71
C SER A 147 -52.59 35.54 -13.21
N PRO A 148 -52.60 36.63 -14.01
CA PRO A 148 -51.43 37.36 -14.53
C PRO A 148 -51.49 38.91 -14.27
N HIS A 149 -50.50 39.66 -14.78
CA HIS A 149 -50.42 41.15 -14.85
C HIS A 149 -51.69 41.87 -15.36
N PRO A 150 -51.90 43.21 -15.18
CA PRO A 150 -50.88 44.29 -15.06
C PRO A 150 -51.18 45.49 -14.10
N GLN A 151 -50.31 46.53 -14.17
CA GLN A 151 -50.49 47.98 -13.93
C GLN A 151 -49.77 48.70 -12.77
N GLN A 152 -48.95 49.67 -13.20
CA GLN A 152 -48.76 51.04 -12.68
C GLN A 152 -47.95 51.32 -11.38
N GLN A 153 -46.75 51.88 -11.61
CA GLN A 153 -46.14 53.11 -11.04
C GLN A 153 -47.02 54.05 -10.18
N PRO A 154 -46.46 55.03 -9.40
CA PRO A 154 -45.07 55.58 -9.44
C PRO A 154 -44.38 55.93 -8.08
N LEU A 155 -43.13 56.45 -8.18
CA LEU A 155 -42.39 57.41 -7.31
C LEU A 155 -42.35 57.16 -5.77
N ASN A 156 -41.18 57.17 -5.10
CA ASN A 156 -40.30 58.36 -5.02
C ASN A 156 -38.85 58.06 -4.56
N GLN A 157 -37.96 59.03 -4.77
CA GLN A 157 -36.49 59.07 -4.54
C GLN A 157 -36.15 60.35 -3.70
N PRO A 158 -34.89 60.83 -3.49
CA PRO A 158 -33.53 60.25 -3.33
C PRO A 158 -32.79 60.95 -2.11
N PRO A 159 -31.53 61.50 -2.13
CA PRO A 159 -30.20 61.10 -2.67
C PRO A 159 -28.99 61.20 -1.66
N ASN A 160 -27.78 60.93 -2.19
CA ASN A 160 -26.40 61.42 -1.85
C ASN A 160 -25.40 60.45 -1.21
N TYR A 161 -24.09 60.40 -1.56
CA TYR A 161 -23.26 61.11 -2.58
C TYR A 161 -22.24 60.14 -3.25
N ALA A 162 -21.50 60.58 -4.28
CA ALA A 162 -20.67 59.76 -5.20
C ALA A 162 -19.13 59.97 -5.01
N PRO A 163 -18.23 59.82 -6.02
CA PRO A 163 -17.80 58.62 -6.79
C PRO A 163 -16.25 58.41 -6.82
N ARG A 164 -15.74 57.28 -7.40
CA ARG A 164 -14.43 57.17 -8.12
C ARG A 164 -14.32 55.84 -8.95
N PRO A 165 -13.31 55.63 -9.84
CA PRO A 165 -13.61 55.39 -11.26
C PRO A 165 -13.38 53.96 -11.79
N ILE A 166 -13.91 53.72 -13.00
CA ILE A 166 -13.86 52.48 -13.77
C ILE A 166 -12.67 52.50 -14.75
N GLN A 167 -12.01 51.35 -14.94
CA GLN A 167 -11.18 51.06 -16.12
C GLN A 167 -11.60 49.73 -16.77
N ALA A 168 -11.31 49.58 -18.07
CA ALA A 168 -12.14 48.81 -19.00
C ALA A 168 -12.00 47.27 -18.95
N ARG A 169 -13.10 46.59 -19.24
CA ARG A 169 -13.21 45.14 -19.48
C ARG A 169 -13.39 44.88 -20.99
N PRO A 170 -12.60 44.01 -21.64
CA PRO A 170 -12.86 43.57 -23.01
C PRO A 170 -14.10 42.64 -23.08
N PRO A 171 -14.90 42.69 -24.17
CA PRO A 171 -16.08 41.86 -24.34
C PRO A 171 -15.74 40.41 -24.77
N PRO A 172 -16.65 39.44 -24.53
CA PRO A 172 -16.50 38.07 -25.03
C PRO A 172 -16.84 37.98 -26.53
N SER A 173 -16.00 37.31 -27.31
CA SER A 173 -16.30 36.97 -28.71
C SER A 173 -17.06 35.64 -28.82
N ALA A 174 -17.95 35.56 -29.81
CA ALA A 174 -18.96 34.52 -29.92
C ALA A 174 -18.45 33.20 -30.54
N ASN A 175 -19.27 32.15 -30.34
CA ASN A 175 -19.21 30.84 -30.96
C ASN A 175 -18.76 30.82 -32.43
N ASN A 176 -17.94 29.82 -32.77
CA ASN A 176 -18.05 29.11 -34.04
C ASN A 176 -17.79 27.61 -33.83
N ALA A 177 -18.45 26.79 -34.64
CA ALA A 177 -18.64 25.35 -34.41
C ALA A 177 -17.40 24.48 -34.69
N PRO A 178 -17.29 23.28 -34.09
CA PRO A 178 -16.29 22.29 -34.47
C PRO A 178 -16.64 21.66 -35.83
N LEU A 179 -15.73 21.79 -36.80
CA LEU A 179 -15.83 21.10 -38.10
C LEU A 179 -15.61 19.59 -37.91
N HIS A 180 -16.58 18.83 -38.38
CA HIS A 180 -16.54 17.37 -38.40
C HIS A 180 -15.79 16.90 -39.67
N TYR A 181 -14.52 16.52 -39.55
CA TYR A 181 -13.78 15.85 -40.63
C TYR A 181 -13.76 14.34 -40.39
N GLY A 182 -14.85 13.68 -40.79
CA GLY A 182 -14.88 12.25 -41.03
C GLY A 182 -14.49 11.97 -42.48
N GLY A 183 -13.41 11.20 -42.69
CA GLY A 183 -12.97 10.75 -44.00
C GLY A 183 -12.67 9.26 -43.97
N ALA A 184 -13.57 8.44 -44.50
CA ALA A 184 -13.34 7.01 -44.66
C ALA A 184 -12.38 6.75 -45.85
N PRO A 185 -11.47 5.77 -45.77
CA PRO A 185 -10.67 5.36 -46.91
C PRO A 185 -11.52 4.59 -47.93
N PRO A 186 -11.28 4.75 -49.25
CA PRO A 186 -12.04 4.06 -50.30
C PRO A 186 -11.64 2.58 -50.40
N PRO A 187 -12.56 1.70 -50.85
CA PRO A 187 -12.24 0.29 -51.11
C PRO A 187 -11.39 0.16 -52.39
N GLN A 188 -10.18 -0.39 -52.27
CA GLN A 188 -9.41 -0.80 -53.44
C GLN A 188 -9.89 -2.16 -53.97
N TYR A 189 -10.31 -2.16 -55.24
CA TYR A 189 -10.46 -3.38 -56.03
C TYR A 189 -9.07 -3.97 -56.32
N TYR A 190 -8.86 -5.22 -55.95
CA TYR A 190 -7.80 -6.07 -56.54
C TYR A 190 -8.43 -7.01 -57.57
N PRO A 191 -7.84 -7.16 -58.77
CA PRO A 191 -8.32 -8.11 -59.76
C PRO A 191 -7.94 -9.55 -59.37
N ALA A 192 -8.87 -10.49 -59.55
CA ALA A 192 -8.60 -11.90 -59.38
C ALA A 192 -7.74 -12.43 -60.55
N GLN A 193 -6.62 -13.09 -60.25
CA GLN A 193 -5.91 -13.95 -61.19
C GLN A 193 -6.09 -15.41 -60.80
N ASN A 194 -6.55 -16.21 -61.76
CA ASN A 194 -6.60 -17.66 -61.68
C ASN A 194 -5.19 -18.26 -61.73
N LEU A 195 -4.91 -19.30 -60.95
CA LEU A 195 -4.07 -20.44 -61.35
C LEU A 195 -4.46 -21.65 -60.46
N PRO A 196 -4.25 -22.91 -60.90
CA PRO A 196 -5.09 -24.03 -60.49
C PRO A 196 -4.60 -24.85 -59.28
N GLU A 197 -5.52 -25.72 -58.87
CA GLU A 197 -5.40 -26.89 -57.99
C GLU A 197 -4.02 -27.59 -57.98
N THR A 198 -3.55 -27.95 -56.77
CA THR A 198 -3.34 -29.36 -56.36
C THR A 198 -2.94 -29.40 -54.87
N TYR A 199 -3.79 -29.93 -54.00
CA TYR A 199 -3.43 -30.38 -52.65
C TYR A 199 -4.25 -31.62 -52.25
N PRO A 200 -3.63 -32.70 -51.74
CA PRO A 200 -4.34 -33.89 -51.29
C PRO A 200 -4.86 -33.77 -49.85
N SER A 201 -5.99 -34.40 -49.56
CA SER A 201 -6.60 -34.49 -48.23
C SER A 201 -5.82 -35.38 -47.26
N PRO A 202 -5.71 -35.01 -45.96
CA PRO A 202 -5.48 -35.95 -44.87
C PRO A 202 -6.81 -36.53 -44.36
N GLN A 203 -6.95 -37.85 -44.37
CA GLN A 203 -8.08 -38.54 -43.73
C GLN A 203 -7.91 -38.69 -42.20
N PRO A 204 -9.02 -38.92 -41.45
CA PRO A 204 -8.96 -39.09 -40.00
C PRO A 204 -8.43 -40.47 -39.60
N PHE A 205 -7.45 -40.50 -38.69
CA PHE A 205 -6.94 -41.75 -38.10
C PHE A 205 -7.62 -42.07 -36.76
N SER A 206 -8.45 -43.10 -36.77
CA SER A 206 -8.82 -43.87 -35.58
C SER A 206 -7.68 -44.82 -35.22
N ALA A 207 -7.25 -44.84 -33.95
CA ALA A 207 -6.25 -45.78 -33.44
C ALA A 207 -6.91 -46.80 -32.50
N GLN A 208 -6.97 -48.06 -32.94
CA GLN A 208 -7.44 -49.19 -32.15
C GLN A 208 -6.37 -49.65 -31.15
N GLN A 209 -6.79 -50.20 -30.00
CA GLN A 209 -5.90 -50.90 -29.08
C GLN A 209 -5.70 -52.38 -29.52
N PRO A 210 -4.50 -52.96 -29.35
CA PRO A 210 -4.28 -54.40 -29.50
C PRO A 210 -4.64 -55.19 -28.21
N PRO A 211 -5.08 -56.45 -28.31
CA PRO A 211 -5.50 -57.28 -27.16
C PRO A 211 -4.46 -58.34 -26.71
N LEU A 212 -4.82 -59.11 -25.65
CA LEU A 212 -4.18 -60.32 -25.06
C LEU A 212 -2.99 -60.05 -24.10
N SER A 213 -3.00 -60.47 -22.83
CA SER A 213 -3.22 -61.86 -22.37
C SER A 213 -3.70 -61.97 -20.89
N GLN A 214 -4.11 -63.17 -20.47
CA GLN A 214 -4.77 -63.47 -19.18
C GLN A 214 -3.81 -63.76 -18.00
N SER A 215 -4.40 -63.76 -16.79
CA SER A 215 -4.07 -64.56 -15.58
C SER A 215 -3.20 -63.94 -14.49
N GLN A 216 -3.81 -63.51 -13.38
CA GLN A 216 -3.93 -64.35 -12.15
C GLN A 216 -4.83 -63.69 -11.08
N LEU A 217 -5.46 -64.52 -10.23
CA LEU A 217 -6.33 -64.08 -9.12
C LEU A 217 -5.55 -63.92 -7.82
N GLN A 218 -5.92 -62.94 -6.98
CA GLN A 218 -6.02 -63.03 -5.50
C GLN A 218 -6.77 -61.80 -4.93
N PRO A 219 -7.30 -61.81 -3.68
CA PRO A 219 -8.58 -61.16 -3.36
C PRO A 219 -8.47 -59.79 -2.66
N GLN A 220 -9.51 -58.96 -2.84
CA GLN A 220 -9.73 -57.75 -2.03
C GLN A 220 -10.31 -58.07 -0.65
N PRO A 221 -9.92 -57.33 0.41
CA PRO A 221 -10.69 -57.23 1.65
C PRO A 221 -11.90 -56.27 1.48
N PRO A 222 -12.99 -56.45 2.23
CA PRO A 222 -14.23 -55.70 2.04
C PRO A 222 -14.17 -54.26 2.58
N SER A 223 -14.71 -53.31 1.81
CA SER A 223 -14.97 -51.94 2.25
C SER A 223 -16.27 -51.84 3.04
N TYR A 224 -16.19 -51.32 4.27
CA TYR A 224 -17.37 -51.01 5.07
C TYR A 224 -17.98 -49.66 4.66
N SER A 225 -19.26 -49.66 4.31
CA SER A 225 -20.09 -48.45 4.19
C SER A 225 -20.66 -48.04 5.56
N PRO A 226 -20.63 -46.75 5.93
CA PRO A 226 -21.25 -46.28 7.16
C PRO A 226 -22.79 -46.17 7.02
N PRO A 227 -23.57 -46.48 8.07
CA PRO A 227 -25.03 -46.42 8.03
C PRO A 227 -25.58 -44.98 8.19
N PRO A 228 -26.83 -44.71 7.74
CA PRO A 228 -27.47 -43.42 7.93
C PRO A 228 -27.97 -43.25 9.38
N HIS A 229 -27.64 -42.12 10.01
CA HIS A 229 -28.18 -41.78 11.33
C HIS A 229 -29.52 -41.04 11.23
N THR A 230 -30.57 -41.71 11.70
CA THR A 230 -31.93 -41.17 11.87
C THR A 230 -32.01 -40.24 13.09
N TYR A 231 -32.54 -39.04 12.92
CA TYR A 231 -32.86 -38.15 14.06
C TYR A 231 -34.17 -38.60 14.73
N PRO A 232 -34.22 -38.78 16.06
CA PRO A 232 -35.47 -38.96 16.77
C PRO A 232 -36.18 -37.61 16.96
N GLN A 233 -37.38 -37.48 16.40
CA GLN A 233 -38.29 -36.38 16.69
C GLN A 233 -38.78 -36.53 18.15
N VAL A 234 -38.44 -35.59 19.04
CA VAL A 234 -39.03 -35.52 20.37
C VAL A 234 -40.21 -34.56 20.34
N VAL A 235 -41.42 -35.12 20.49
CA VAL A 235 -42.66 -34.38 20.67
C VAL A 235 -42.64 -33.70 22.04
N ILE A 236 -42.81 -32.39 22.09
CA ILE A 236 -42.93 -31.62 23.34
C ILE A 236 -44.39 -31.65 23.80
N PRO A 237 -44.73 -32.19 24.99
CA PRO A 237 -46.09 -32.10 25.54
C PRO A 237 -46.36 -30.71 26.11
N HIS A 238 -47.54 -30.16 25.82
CA HIS A 238 -48.05 -28.95 26.48
C HIS A 238 -48.44 -29.23 27.93
N GLN A 239 -48.06 -28.34 28.86
CA GLN A 239 -48.63 -28.24 30.21
C GLN A 239 -48.51 -26.78 30.75
N PRO A 240 -49.26 -26.38 31.79
CA PRO A 240 -50.35 -25.44 31.52
C PRO A 240 -50.20 -24.06 32.17
N VAL A 241 -51.04 -23.14 31.69
CA VAL A 241 -51.24 -21.80 32.27
C VAL A 241 -51.85 -21.92 33.68
N LEU A 242 -51.29 -21.19 34.65
CA LEU A 242 -51.98 -20.82 35.88
C LEU A 242 -51.84 -19.32 36.16
N HIS A 243 -52.97 -18.72 36.51
CA HIS A 243 -53.18 -17.29 36.79
C HIS A 243 -52.58 -16.93 38.18
N GLN A 244 -51.81 -15.85 38.30
CA GLN A 244 -52.25 -14.47 38.63
C GLN A 244 -52.76 -14.28 40.07
N HIS A 245 -51.92 -13.72 40.95
CA HIS A 245 -52.27 -12.78 42.03
C HIS A 245 -51.02 -11.92 42.33
N ARG A 246 -51.00 -10.63 41.99
CA ARG A 246 -51.65 -9.45 42.61
C ARG A 246 -50.71 -8.78 43.63
N ALA A 247 -50.31 -7.55 43.31
CA ALA A 247 -49.49 -6.70 44.17
C ALA A 247 -50.31 -6.06 45.31
N VAL A 248 -49.63 -5.76 46.43
CA VAL A 248 -50.05 -4.75 47.41
C VAL A 248 -48.81 -4.03 47.93
N SER A 249 -48.83 -2.69 47.87
CA SER A 249 -47.82 -1.80 48.46
C SER A 249 -48.22 -1.40 49.87
N ALA A 250 -47.27 -1.28 50.80
CA ALA A 250 -47.37 -0.39 51.97
C ALA A 250 -45.98 -0.12 52.58
N ALA A 251 -45.79 1.08 53.12
CA ALA A 251 -44.54 1.54 53.73
C ALA A 251 -44.74 1.90 55.20
N GLN A 252 -43.69 1.73 56.01
CA GLN A 252 -43.38 2.45 57.27
C GLN A 252 -41.91 2.09 57.63
N GLN A 253 -40.98 3.05 57.71
CA GLN A 253 -40.60 3.82 58.91
C GLN A 253 -40.17 2.89 60.08
N ARG A 254 -39.03 3.07 60.78
CA ARG A 254 -38.33 4.34 61.09
C ARG A 254 -36.87 4.14 61.61
N SER A 255 -36.00 5.13 61.33
CA SER A 255 -34.94 5.74 62.17
C SER A 255 -33.72 4.97 62.76
N THR A 256 -32.52 5.50 62.41
CA THR A 256 -31.33 5.81 63.26
C THR A 256 -30.52 4.66 63.91
N SER A 257 -29.19 4.73 64.13
CA SER A 257 -28.21 5.84 64.07
C SER A 257 -26.77 5.37 63.74
N VAL A 258 -25.91 6.32 63.32
CA VAL A 258 -24.45 6.19 63.12
C VAL A 258 -23.73 6.59 64.43
N PRO A 259 -22.64 5.92 64.86
CA PRO A 259 -21.33 6.59 64.78
C PRO A 259 -20.12 5.71 64.41
N LYS A 260 -19.14 6.36 63.77
CA LYS A 260 -17.77 5.89 63.51
C LYS A 260 -16.93 5.85 64.80
N SER A 261 -15.94 4.97 64.87
CA SER A 261 -14.56 5.36 65.27
C SER A 261 -13.52 4.27 64.97
N GLN A 262 -12.34 4.71 64.55
CA GLN A 262 -11.11 3.91 64.43
C GLN A 262 -10.22 4.11 65.70
N PRO A 263 -8.88 3.92 65.69
CA PRO A 263 -8.25 2.72 66.25
C PRO A 263 -7.19 3.03 67.34
N LYS A 264 -6.62 1.99 67.97
CA LYS A 264 -5.24 1.90 68.54
C LYS A 264 -5.07 0.49 69.16
N LYS A 265 -4.10 -0.33 68.76
CA LYS A 265 -2.63 -0.31 68.99
C LYS A 265 -2.19 -0.85 70.37
N SER A 266 -1.61 -2.06 70.32
CA SER A 266 -0.30 -2.45 70.90
C SER A 266 -0.21 -3.17 72.27
N GLN A 267 0.80 -4.06 72.31
CA GLN A 267 1.46 -4.73 73.46
C GLN A 267 0.65 -5.86 74.16
N SER A 268 1.10 -7.12 74.24
CA SER A 268 2.40 -7.78 74.52
C SER A 268 2.70 -7.94 76.03
N LEU A 269 2.69 -9.19 76.52
CA LEU A 269 3.79 -9.87 77.22
C LEU A 269 3.34 -11.09 78.09
N LYS A 270 4.16 -12.15 78.07
CA LYS A 270 4.51 -13.09 79.16
C LYS A 270 3.44 -14.00 79.83
N HIS A 271 3.42 -15.25 79.37
CA HIS A 271 3.95 -16.44 80.10
C HIS A 271 3.69 -16.59 81.63
N MET A 272 2.95 -17.63 82.04
CA MET A 272 3.23 -18.43 83.25
C MET A 272 2.55 -19.81 83.25
N ARG A 273 2.91 -20.70 84.19
CA ARG A 273 2.87 -22.17 84.06
C ARG A 273 2.43 -22.87 85.36
N SER A 274 1.39 -23.71 85.31
CA SER A 274 1.08 -24.76 86.31
C SER A 274 0.02 -25.72 85.69
N LYS A 275 0.16 -27.05 85.54
CA LYS A 275 0.59 -28.21 86.37
C LYS A 275 -0.51 -28.91 87.20
N SER A 276 -1.10 -29.97 86.59
CA SER A 276 -1.57 -31.26 87.18
C SER A 276 -2.78 -31.30 88.15
N PRO A 277 -3.43 -32.46 88.42
CA PRO A 277 -3.43 -33.77 87.70
C PRO A 277 -4.81 -34.48 87.50
N VAL A 278 -4.86 -35.37 86.48
CA VAL A 278 -5.53 -36.71 86.43
C VAL A 278 -7.03 -36.87 86.79
N LYS A 279 -7.82 -37.31 85.79
CA LYS A 279 -8.56 -38.59 85.83
C LYS A 279 -8.81 -39.15 84.42
N MET A 280 -8.63 -40.47 84.27
CA MET A 280 -8.80 -41.19 82.99
C MET A 280 -10.25 -41.61 82.75
N THR A 281 -10.76 -41.38 81.55
CA THR A 281 -11.64 -42.33 80.85
C THR A 281 -11.46 -42.21 79.33
N GLN A 282 -10.98 -43.29 78.70
CA GLN A 282 -11.04 -43.52 77.24
C GLN A 282 -12.26 -44.41 76.94
N PRO A 283 -12.72 -44.60 75.69
CA PRO A 283 -12.38 -43.87 74.47
C PRO A 283 -13.64 -43.37 73.69
N GLN A 284 -13.68 -42.11 73.29
CA GLN A 284 -14.49 -41.67 72.14
C GLN A 284 -13.65 -40.83 71.19
N LEU A 285 -13.98 -40.90 69.90
CA LEU A 285 -13.12 -40.46 68.80
C LEU A 285 -12.76 -38.98 68.93
N LEU A 286 -11.48 -38.67 68.69
CA LEU A 286 -10.99 -37.31 68.56
C LEU A 286 -11.70 -36.60 67.38
N PRO A 287 -12.37 -35.47 67.60
CA PRO A 287 -12.54 -34.48 66.54
C PRO A 287 -11.15 -34.00 66.12
N ALA A 288 -10.90 -33.91 64.81
CA ALA A 288 -9.63 -33.42 64.30
C ALA A 288 -9.34 -32.01 64.83
N ALA A 289 -8.07 -31.75 65.16
CA ALA A 289 -7.58 -30.40 65.44
C ALA A 289 -7.92 -29.46 64.26
N PRO A 290 -8.15 -28.15 64.48
CA PRO A 290 -8.55 -27.24 63.42
C PRO A 290 -7.47 -27.18 62.34
N GLY A 291 -7.77 -27.85 61.22
CA GLY A 291 -6.88 -27.89 60.07
C GLY A 291 -6.64 -26.47 59.56
N LYS A 292 -5.39 -26.21 59.15
CA LYS A 292 -5.06 -25.03 58.31
C LYS A 292 -6.07 -25.00 57.14
N PRO A 293 -6.58 -23.82 56.73
CA PRO A 293 -7.51 -23.76 55.60
C PRO A 293 -6.87 -24.46 54.40
N ALA A 294 -7.58 -25.44 53.84
CA ALA A 294 -7.11 -26.18 52.68
C ALA A 294 -6.92 -25.18 51.53
N ILE A 295 -5.67 -25.03 51.07
CA ILE A 295 -5.35 -24.21 49.91
C ILE A 295 -6.08 -24.84 48.72
N ASP A 296 -6.87 -24.05 48.00
CA ASP A 296 -7.52 -24.53 46.78
C ASP A 296 -6.44 -24.81 45.73
N SER A 297 -6.17 -26.09 45.50
CA SER A 297 -5.14 -26.57 44.58
C SER A 297 -5.35 -26.05 43.16
N HIS A 298 -6.61 -25.78 42.76
CA HIS A 298 -6.90 -25.23 41.43
C HIS A 298 -6.50 -23.76 41.34
N VAL A 299 -6.82 -22.97 42.36
CA VAL A 299 -6.43 -21.54 42.40
C VAL A 299 -4.90 -21.44 42.43
N LEU A 300 -4.21 -22.28 43.20
CA LEU A 300 -2.75 -22.32 43.21
C LEU A 300 -2.15 -22.66 41.83
N LEU A 301 -2.66 -23.72 41.16
CA LEU A 301 -2.16 -24.09 39.82
C LEU A 301 -2.45 -23.01 38.77
N LEU A 302 -3.60 -22.33 38.84
CA LEU A 302 -3.89 -21.21 37.94
C LEU A 302 -2.98 -20.00 38.23
N SER A 303 -2.73 -19.65 39.49
CA SER A 303 -1.78 -18.58 39.84
C SER A 303 -0.35 -18.88 39.41
N LEU A 304 0.11 -20.13 39.57
CA LEU A 304 1.42 -20.57 39.08
C LEU A 304 1.50 -20.54 37.55
N ALA A 305 0.43 -20.94 36.84
CA ALA A 305 0.39 -20.84 35.38
C ALA A 305 0.58 -19.40 34.91
N ASP A 306 -0.10 -18.46 35.57
CA ASP A 306 -0.01 -17.04 35.28
C ASP A 306 1.40 -16.51 35.57
N GLU A 307 1.99 -16.81 36.73
CA GLU A 307 3.36 -16.41 37.08
C GLU A 307 4.41 -16.93 36.07
N TYR A 308 4.32 -18.20 35.64
CA TYR A 308 5.26 -18.74 34.66
C TYR A 308 5.09 -18.14 33.26
N ILE A 309 3.85 -17.92 32.81
CA ILE A 309 3.56 -17.34 31.49
C ILE A 309 3.98 -15.86 31.45
N ASP A 310 3.67 -15.09 32.49
CA ASP A 310 4.01 -13.67 32.56
C ASP A 310 5.54 -13.48 32.72
N ALA A 311 6.22 -14.36 33.47
CA ALA A 311 7.68 -14.37 33.56
C ALA A 311 8.34 -14.67 32.19
N ALA A 312 7.81 -15.60 31.41
CA ALA A 312 8.28 -15.85 30.04
C ALA A 312 8.04 -14.62 29.16
N HIS A 313 6.79 -14.16 29.05
CA HIS A 313 6.37 -13.04 28.21
C HIS A 313 7.14 -11.73 28.50
N SER A 314 7.56 -11.50 29.76
CA SER A 314 8.39 -10.35 30.11
C SER A 314 9.73 -10.29 29.35
N GLN A 315 10.30 -11.45 28.98
CA GLN A 315 11.58 -11.59 28.29
C GLN A 315 11.41 -11.70 26.76
N GLY A 316 10.20 -11.98 26.26
CA GLY A 316 9.93 -12.29 24.85
C GLY A 316 10.43 -11.22 23.85
N THR A 317 10.37 -9.94 24.21
CA THR A 317 10.89 -8.87 23.34
C THR A 317 12.43 -8.87 23.25
N ALA A 318 13.14 -9.09 24.36
CA ALA A 318 14.60 -9.13 24.38
C ALA A 318 15.12 -10.34 23.59
N LEU A 319 14.53 -11.52 23.83
CA LEU A 319 14.82 -12.76 23.12
C LEU A 319 14.61 -12.65 21.61
N ALA A 320 13.50 -12.03 21.17
CA ALA A 320 13.22 -11.81 19.74
C ALA A 320 14.28 -10.93 19.03
N VAL A 321 15.00 -10.09 19.78
CA VAL A 321 16.10 -9.27 19.26
C VAL A 321 17.44 -10.01 19.31
N ALA A 322 17.78 -10.61 20.45
CA ALA A 322 19.07 -11.25 20.71
C ALA A 322 19.24 -12.62 20.01
N ARG A 323 18.15 -13.41 19.92
CA ARG A 323 18.11 -14.74 19.31
C ARG A 323 19.05 -15.77 19.94
N GLU A 324 19.24 -15.71 21.26
CA GLU A 324 20.07 -16.68 21.97
C GLU A 324 19.30 -17.99 22.23
N GLU A 325 19.79 -19.10 21.67
CA GLU A 325 19.13 -20.41 21.75
C GLU A 325 18.97 -20.89 23.20
N ALA A 326 19.98 -20.68 24.05
CA ALA A 326 19.97 -21.13 25.44
C ALA A 326 18.92 -20.41 26.31
N GLU A 327 18.72 -19.11 26.10
CA GLU A 327 17.68 -18.33 26.80
C GLU A 327 16.28 -18.64 26.22
N THR A 328 16.20 -18.94 24.92
CA THR A 328 14.97 -19.42 24.26
C THR A 328 14.51 -20.78 24.82
N ASP A 329 15.44 -21.66 25.14
CA ASP A 329 15.17 -22.93 25.84
C ASP A 329 14.63 -22.72 27.27
N GLU A 330 15.06 -21.67 27.97
CA GLU A 330 14.53 -21.32 29.30
C GLU A 330 13.12 -20.72 29.20
N TYR A 331 12.89 -19.83 28.24
CA TYR A 331 11.59 -19.29 27.90
C TYR A 331 10.55 -20.41 27.66
N TYR A 332 10.85 -21.38 26.80
CA TYR A 332 9.91 -22.45 26.50
C TYR A 332 9.70 -23.44 27.66
N LYS A 333 10.65 -23.58 28.61
CA LYS A 333 10.42 -24.34 29.86
C LYS A 333 9.39 -23.65 30.75
N LEU A 334 9.43 -22.31 30.85
CA LEU A 334 8.43 -21.54 31.59
C LEU A 334 7.04 -21.69 30.95
N ILE A 335 6.92 -21.49 29.64
CA ILE A 335 5.67 -21.69 28.89
C ILE A 335 5.13 -23.12 29.05
N ALA A 336 5.97 -24.15 28.88
CA ALA A 336 5.57 -25.54 29.05
C ALA A 336 5.08 -25.86 30.47
N THR A 337 5.71 -25.27 31.49
CA THR A 337 5.28 -25.42 32.89
C THR A 337 3.93 -24.74 33.14
N GLY A 338 3.71 -23.55 32.58
CA GLY A 338 2.42 -22.87 32.63
C GLY A 338 1.30 -23.63 31.92
N LEU A 339 1.57 -24.15 30.72
CA LEU A 339 0.65 -25.02 29.97
C LEU A 339 0.31 -26.30 30.76
N ALA A 340 1.30 -26.95 31.37
CA ALA A 340 1.08 -28.15 32.19
C ALA A 340 0.19 -27.86 33.42
N CYS A 341 0.32 -26.69 34.05
CA CYS A 341 -0.55 -26.26 35.14
C CYS A 341 -2.00 -26.06 34.66
N LEU A 342 -2.22 -25.38 33.52
CA LEU A 342 -3.55 -25.23 32.92
C LEU A 342 -4.16 -26.59 32.54
N GLU A 343 -3.38 -27.48 31.92
CA GLU A 343 -3.83 -28.81 31.51
C GLU A 343 -4.20 -29.70 32.71
N ALA A 344 -3.40 -29.67 33.78
CA ALA A 344 -3.68 -30.41 35.01
C ALA A 344 -5.00 -30.00 35.66
N VAL A 345 -5.32 -28.69 35.65
CA VAL A 345 -6.62 -28.19 36.13
C VAL A 345 -7.76 -28.62 35.19
N LEU A 346 -7.56 -28.62 33.88
CA LEU A 346 -8.57 -29.06 32.91
C LEU A 346 -8.85 -30.58 32.96
N LYS A 347 -7.86 -31.41 33.32
CA LYS A 347 -8.00 -32.88 33.40
C LYS A 347 -8.61 -33.37 34.72
N ASN A 348 -8.24 -32.77 35.84
CA ASN A 348 -8.50 -33.34 37.17
C ASN A 348 -9.69 -32.70 37.93
N SER A 349 -10.28 -31.63 37.39
CA SER A 349 -11.18 -30.75 38.16
C SER A 349 -12.57 -30.61 37.55
N LYS A 350 -13.60 -30.69 38.40
CA LYS A 350 -14.96 -30.23 38.04
C LYS A 350 -15.04 -28.71 38.24
N LEU A 351 -14.57 -27.96 37.25
CA LEU A 351 -14.65 -26.50 37.25
C LEU A 351 -16.09 -26.00 37.03
N PRO A 352 -16.45 -24.80 37.54
CA PRO A 352 -17.64 -24.09 37.09
C PRO A 352 -17.56 -23.82 35.57
N PRO A 353 -18.66 -23.94 34.78
CA PRO A 353 -18.61 -23.85 33.32
C PRO A 353 -17.93 -22.58 32.76
N ARG A 354 -18.11 -21.44 33.43
CA ARG A 354 -17.46 -20.15 33.08
C ARG A 354 -15.95 -20.22 33.26
N THR A 355 -15.48 -20.66 34.43
CA THR A 355 -14.05 -20.83 34.73
C THR A 355 -13.43 -21.85 33.78
N GLU A 356 -14.13 -22.96 33.55
CA GLU A 356 -13.73 -24.01 32.62
C GLU A 356 -13.53 -23.50 31.19
N ALA A 357 -14.44 -22.65 30.70
CA ALA A 357 -14.34 -22.02 29.39
C ALA A 357 -13.21 -20.98 29.32
N LEU A 358 -13.03 -20.15 30.36
CA LEU A 358 -11.91 -19.19 30.43
C LEU A 358 -10.54 -19.89 30.40
N VAL A 359 -10.38 -20.96 31.19
CA VAL A 359 -9.14 -21.75 31.21
C VAL A 359 -8.90 -22.42 29.85
N ARG A 360 -9.92 -22.97 29.19
CA ARG A 360 -9.80 -23.51 27.81
C ARG A 360 -9.39 -22.44 26.79
N LEU A 361 -9.98 -21.24 26.85
CA LEU A 361 -9.64 -20.14 25.95
C LEU A 361 -8.18 -19.68 26.14
N ARG A 362 -7.72 -19.56 27.40
CA ARG A 362 -6.31 -19.23 27.71
C ARG A 362 -5.38 -20.34 27.23
N TYR A 363 -5.67 -21.59 27.57
CA TYR A 363 -4.87 -22.76 27.18
C TYR A 363 -4.69 -22.85 25.66
N ALA A 364 -5.79 -22.79 24.90
CA ALA A 364 -5.73 -22.81 23.44
C ALA A 364 -5.03 -21.59 22.83
N ARG A 365 -5.09 -20.42 23.48
CA ARG A 365 -4.36 -19.22 23.04
C ARG A 365 -2.86 -19.43 23.17
N ILE A 366 -2.38 -19.86 24.34
CA ILE A 366 -0.95 -20.10 24.56
C ILE A 366 -0.45 -21.23 23.64
N LEU A 367 -1.21 -22.31 23.43
CA LEU A 367 -0.88 -23.32 22.43
C LEU A 367 -0.75 -22.74 21.01
N TYR A 368 -1.68 -21.89 20.58
CA TYR A 368 -1.66 -21.27 19.25
C TYR A 368 -0.51 -20.26 19.06
N GLU A 369 -0.15 -19.51 20.11
CA GLU A 369 0.87 -18.47 20.07
C GLU A 369 2.29 -19.03 20.25
N GLU A 370 2.47 -20.05 21.08
CA GLU A 370 3.80 -20.54 21.50
C GLU A 370 4.18 -21.93 20.98
N THR A 371 3.26 -22.67 20.37
CA THR A 371 3.49 -24.07 19.96
C THR A 371 2.97 -24.37 18.56
N GLU A 372 3.36 -25.54 18.04
CA GLU A 372 2.83 -26.11 16.79
C GLU A 372 1.62 -27.04 17.01
N ASN A 373 1.12 -27.15 18.25
CA ASN A 373 0.02 -28.07 18.64
C ASN A 373 -1.37 -27.52 18.27
N ASP A 374 -1.55 -27.05 17.04
CA ASP A 374 -2.79 -26.44 16.54
C ASP A 374 -4.01 -27.37 16.67
N SER A 375 -3.83 -28.70 16.54
CA SER A 375 -4.90 -29.70 16.69
C SER A 375 -5.41 -29.85 18.14
N GLU A 376 -4.53 -29.67 19.11
CA GLU A 376 -4.90 -29.66 20.53
C GLU A 376 -5.63 -28.36 20.88
N ALA A 377 -5.14 -27.21 20.38
CA ALA A 377 -5.81 -25.92 20.52
C ALA A 377 -7.23 -25.96 19.91
N GLU A 378 -7.40 -26.50 18.69
CA GLU A 378 -8.71 -26.72 18.05
C GLU A 378 -9.62 -27.63 18.90
N THR A 379 -9.08 -28.70 19.48
CA THR A 379 -9.83 -29.62 20.35
C THR A 379 -10.29 -28.94 21.64
N ALA A 380 -9.42 -28.13 22.27
CA ALA A 380 -9.74 -27.37 23.47
C ALA A 380 -10.82 -26.31 23.21
N LEU A 381 -10.72 -25.59 22.09
CA LEU A 381 -11.72 -24.60 21.67
C LEU A 381 -13.06 -25.24 21.30
N SER A 382 -13.06 -26.36 20.57
CA SER A 382 -14.30 -27.06 20.20
C SER A 382 -15.09 -27.48 21.44
N LYS A 383 -14.42 -28.08 22.43
CA LYS A 383 -15.01 -28.40 23.74
C LYS A 383 -15.48 -27.15 24.49
N GLY A 384 -14.78 -26.02 24.35
CA GLY A 384 -15.13 -24.75 24.96
C GLY A 384 -16.38 -24.10 24.33
N VAL A 385 -16.46 -24.10 22.99
CA VAL A 385 -17.61 -23.58 22.22
C VAL A 385 -18.89 -24.32 22.60
N ASP A 386 -18.83 -25.65 22.64
CA ASP A 386 -19.90 -26.54 23.09
C ASP A 386 -20.37 -26.21 24.53
N LEU A 387 -19.41 -25.99 25.44
CA LEU A 387 -19.69 -25.66 26.83
C LEU A 387 -20.34 -24.28 26.95
N CYS A 388 -19.84 -23.29 26.20
CA CYS A 388 -20.38 -21.94 26.15
C CYS A 388 -21.81 -21.93 25.59
N GLU A 389 -22.09 -22.70 24.53
CA GLU A 389 -23.42 -22.80 23.93
C GLU A 389 -24.46 -23.36 24.92
N ARG A 390 -24.14 -24.49 25.57
CA ARG A 390 -25.01 -25.13 26.57
C ARG A 390 -25.35 -24.21 27.75
N ASN A 391 -24.42 -23.33 28.11
CA ASN A 391 -24.56 -22.39 29.23
C ASN A 391 -24.93 -20.95 28.78
N ARG A 392 -25.20 -20.73 27.48
CA ARG A 392 -25.55 -19.41 26.88
C ARG A 392 -24.51 -18.31 27.09
N MET A 393 -23.22 -18.66 27.16
CA MET A 393 -22.09 -17.73 27.31
C MET A 393 -21.60 -17.25 25.94
N TYR A 394 -22.42 -16.45 25.25
CA TYR A 394 -22.20 -16.13 23.83
C TYR A 394 -20.91 -15.35 23.54
N ASP A 395 -20.56 -14.33 24.33
CA ASP A 395 -19.32 -13.55 24.12
C ASP A 395 -18.08 -14.44 24.18
N LEU A 396 -18.06 -15.39 25.11
CA LEU A 396 -16.95 -16.32 25.30
C LEU A 396 -16.91 -17.39 24.18
N LYS A 397 -18.07 -17.87 23.72
CA LYS A 397 -18.19 -18.67 22.48
C LYS A 397 -17.57 -17.94 21.29
N TYR A 398 -17.88 -16.66 21.11
CA TYR A 398 -17.40 -15.89 19.97
C TYR A 398 -15.89 -15.57 20.07
N CYS A 399 -15.35 -15.33 21.26
CA CYS A 399 -13.89 -15.30 21.46
C CYS A 399 -13.22 -16.61 21.00
N MET A 400 -13.78 -17.76 21.38
CA MET A 400 -13.26 -19.07 20.98
C MET A 400 -13.36 -19.30 19.47
N GLN A 401 -14.49 -18.95 18.83
CA GLN A 401 -14.66 -19.05 17.38
C GLN A 401 -13.73 -18.10 16.61
N GLN A 402 -13.44 -16.90 17.14
CA GLN A 402 -12.47 -15.98 16.55
C GLN A 402 -11.04 -16.56 16.57
N LEU A 403 -10.64 -17.19 17.68
CA LEU A 403 -9.33 -17.84 17.78
C LEU A 403 -9.26 -19.11 16.91
N LEU A 404 -10.32 -19.93 16.89
CA LEU A 404 -10.42 -21.11 16.03
C LEU A 404 -10.27 -20.75 14.55
N ALA A 405 -10.88 -19.66 14.10
CA ALA A 405 -10.70 -19.16 12.74
C ALA A 405 -9.24 -18.82 12.40
N ARG A 406 -8.43 -18.36 13.37
CA ARG A 406 -7.00 -18.09 13.17
C ARG A 406 -6.16 -19.37 13.15
N ILE A 407 -6.46 -20.34 14.03
CA ILE A 407 -5.83 -21.67 14.02
C ILE A 407 -6.10 -22.36 12.67
N LEU A 408 -7.36 -22.42 12.24
CA LEU A 408 -7.75 -22.97 10.94
C LEU A 408 -7.09 -22.22 9.77
N TYR A 409 -6.71 -20.94 9.92
CA TYR A 409 -6.04 -20.19 8.86
C TYR A 409 -4.57 -20.61 8.69
N LYS A 410 -3.89 -21.06 9.74
CA LYS A 410 -2.53 -21.63 9.61
C LYS A 410 -2.53 -22.86 8.69
N SER A 411 -3.49 -23.76 8.89
CA SER A 411 -3.54 -25.07 8.20
C SER A 411 -4.38 -25.08 6.91
N ASN A 412 -5.52 -24.40 6.88
CA ASN A 412 -6.41 -24.34 5.73
C ASN A 412 -7.20 -23.00 5.67
N PRO A 413 -6.60 -21.95 5.08
CA PRO A 413 -7.24 -20.64 4.92
C PRO A 413 -8.64 -20.65 4.29
N ARG A 414 -8.92 -21.56 3.35
CA ARG A 414 -10.26 -21.67 2.73
C ARG A 414 -11.29 -22.22 3.72
N ALA A 415 -10.90 -23.18 4.56
CA ALA A 415 -11.75 -23.67 5.65
C ALA A 415 -11.99 -22.57 6.70
N ALA A 416 -10.96 -21.80 7.05
CA ALA A 416 -11.07 -20.66 7.96
C ALA A 416 -12.05 -19.59 7.44
N MET A 417 -11.94 -19.17 6.17
CA MET A 417 -12.89 -18.23 5.56
C MET A 417 -14.32 -18.78 5.60
N LYS A 418 -14.52 -20.05 5.21
CA LYS A 418 -15.83 -20.72 5.26
C LYS A 418 -16.40 -20.83 6.69
N HIS A 419 -15.54 -21.06 7.69
CA HIS A 419 -15.92 -21.08 9.11
C HIS A 419 -16.41 -19.69 9.54
N VAL A 420 -15.66 -18.63 9.24
CA VAL A 420 -16.06 -17.24 9.55
C VAL A 420 -17.34 -16.86 8.80
N ASP A 421 -17.51 -17.23 7.53
CA ASP A 421 -18.75 -17.01 6.76
C ASP A 421 -19.94 -17.84 7.31
N GLY A 422 -19.68 -18.89 8.10
CA GLY A 422 -20.66 -19.58 8.95
C GLY A 422 -21.05 -18.74 10.16
N VAL A 423 -20.07 -18.39 10.99
CA VAL A 423 -20.30 -17.62 12.24
C VAL A 423 -20.93 -16.26 11.96
N ILE A 424 -20.57 -15.60 10.84
CA ILE A 424 -21.22 -14.36 10.37
C ILE A 424 -22.73 -14.54 10.20
N ARG A 425 -23.18 -15.63 9.57
CA ARG A 425 -24.63 -15.90 9.38
C ARG A 425 -25.34 -16.17 10.71
N ASP A 426 -24.65 -16.81 11.65
CA ASP A 426 -25.19 -17.04 12.99
C ASP A 426 -25.37 -15.71 13.75
N VAL A 427 -24.33 -14.86 13.81
CA VAL A 427 -24.44 -13.55 14.52
C VAL A 427 -25.39 -12.57 13.84
N GLU A 428 -25.50 -12.60 12.50
CA GLU A 428 -26.55 -11.90 11.74
C GLU A 428 -27.94 -12.38 12.17
N GLY A 429 -28.16 -13.70 12.23
CA GLY A 429 -29.44 -14.32 12.60
C GLY A 429 -29.87 -14.03 14.04
N TYR A 430 -28.94 -14.10 15.00
CA TYR A 430 -29.17 -13.74 16.40
C TYR A 430 -29.14 -12.23 16.67
N ARG A 431 -28.81 -11.39 15.67
CA ARG A 431 -28.67 -9.93 15.76
C ARG A 431 -27.62 -9.47 16.79
N HIS A 432 -26.53 -10.23 16.92
CA HIS A 432 -25.40 -9.91 17.79
C HIS A 432 -24.46 -8.90 17.11
N THR A 433 -24.97 -7.69 16.87
CA THR A 433 -24.37 -6.62 16.05
C THR A 433 -22.90 -6.33 16.36
N ALA A 434 -22.51 -6.27 17.64
CA ALA A 434 -21.12 -6.02 18.04
C ALA A 434 -20.17 -7.11 17.54
N TRP A 435 -20.60 -8.38 17.58
CA TRP A 435 -19.87 -9.53 17.04
C TRP A 435 -19.95 -9.61 15.52
N GLU A 436 -21.03 -9.13 14.90
CA GLU A 436 -21.11 -9.00 13.45
C GLU A 436 -19.99 -8.08 12.92
N TYR A 437 -19.71 -6.93 13.58
CA TYR A 437 -18.55 -6.11 13.24
C TYR A 437 -17.23 -6.88 13.40
N ALA A 438 -17.02 -7.54 14.55
CA ALA A 438 -15.78 -8.26 14.84
C ALA A 438 -15.49 -9.38 13.83
N PHE A 439 -16.49 -10.20 13.47
CA PHE A 439 -16.32 -11.28 12.50
C PHE A 439 -16.21 -10.78 11.05
N ARG A 440 -16.92 -9.71 10.66
CA ARG A 440 -16.72 -9.10 9.33
C ARG A 440 -15.35 -8.48 9.18
N LEU A 441 -14.84 -7.78 10.20
CA LEU A 441 -13.48 -7.23 10.20
C LEU A 441 -12.43 -8.35 10.20
N LEU A 442 -12.63 -9.44 10.95
CA LEU A 442 -11.79 -10.64 10.84
C LEU A 442 -11.81 -11.22 9.42
N ARG A 443 -13.00 -11.34 8.79
CA ARG A 443 -13.15 -11.86 7.43
C ARG A 443 -12.40 -11.01 6.40
N VAL A 444 -12.38 -9.68 6.59
CA VAL A 444 -11.55 -8.74 5.82
C VAL A 444 -10.07 -9.00 6.05
N THR A 445 -9.62 -9.10 7.30
CA THR A 445 -8.22 -9.40 7.63
C THR A 445 -7.75 -10.69 6.94
N LEU A 446 -8.47 -11.81 7.11
CA LEU A 446 -8.12 -13.10 6.51
C LEU A 446 -8.13 -13.08 4.97
N SER A 447 -9.00 -12.27 4.35
CA SER A 447 -9.04 -12.03 2.89
C SER A 447 -7.80 -11.31 2.36
N LEU A 448 -7.05 -10.61 3.22
CA LEU A 448 -5.91 -9.75 2.84
C LEU A 448 -4.57 -10.34 3.29
N SER A 449 -4.56 -11.26 4.24
CA SER A 449 -3.36 -11.80 4.90
C SER A 449 -2.40 -12.63 4.03
N SER A 450 -2.81 -13.12 2.84
CA SER A 450 -1.95 -13.94 1.96
C SER A 450 -2.11 -13.57 0.48
N PRO A 451 -1.06 -13.10 -0.21
CA PRO A 451 -1.11 -12.75 -1.63
C PRO A 451 -1.60 -13.87 -2.55
N ALA A 452 -1.28 -15.12 -2.22
CA ALA A 452 -1.69 -16.29 -3.02
C ALA A 452 -3.20 -16.62 -2.92
N GLN A 453 -3.91 -16.03 -1.95
CA GLN A 453 -5.29 -16.33 -1.62
C GLN A 453 -6.11 -15.06 -1.34
N GLN A 454 -5.65 -13.92 -1.86
CA GLN A 454 -6.30 -12.63 -1.70
C GLN A 454 -7.68 -12.63 -2.35
N ASP A 455 -8.70 -12.28 -1.57
CA ASP A 455 -10.06 -12.07 -2.04
C ASP A 455 -10.49 -10.64 -1.67
N THR A 456 -9.96 -9.70 -2.48
CA THR A 456 -10.22 -8.26 -2.40
C THR A 456 -11.71 -7.95 -2.59
N ALA A 457 -12.43 -8.74 -3.39
CA ALA A 457 -13.85 -8.55 -3.64
C ALA A 457 -14.68 -8.85 -2.37
N ALA A 458 -14.43 -9.98 -1.71
CA ALA A 458 -15.09 -10.29 -0.43
C ALA A 458 -14.67 -9.34 0.70
N ALA A 459 -13.42 -8.85 0.70
CA ALA A 459 -12.99 -7.81 1.64
C ALA A 459 -13.83 -6.54 1.49
N LEU A 460 -13.92 -5.99 0.26
CA LEU A 460 -14.71 -4.79 -0.02
C LEU A 460 -16.21 -4.98 0.27
N GLN A 461 -16.78 -6.14 -0.05
CA GLN A 461 -18.18 -6.45 0.30
C GLN A 461 -18.43 -6.49 1.81
N ASN A 462 -17.51 -7.05 2.60
CA ASN A 462 -17.65 -7.07 4.05
C ASN A 462 -17.50 -5.67 4.67
N LEU A 463 -16.58 -4.84 4.17
CA LEU A 463 -16.44 -3.43 4.58
C LEU A 463 -17.71 -2.63 4.26
N GLN A 464 -18.29 -2.79 3.06
CA GLN A 464 -19.55 -2.16 2.70
C GLN A 464 -20.70 -2.58 3.64
N LYS A 465 -20.78 -3.86 4.01
CA LYS A 465 -21.74 -4.34 5.00
C LYS A 465 -21.51 -3.71 6.38
N VAL A 466 -20.28 -3.69 6.89
CA VAL A 466 -19.91 -3.00 8.15
C VAL A 466 -20.33 -1.53 8.11
N SER A 467 -20.00 -0.80 7.04
CA SER A 467 -20.38 0.61 6.87
C SER A 467 -21.89 0.82 6.84
N SER A 468 -22.65 -0.06 6.19
CA SER A 468 -24.12 0.01 6.14
C SER A 468 -24.75 -0.22 7.52
N LEU A 469 -24.20 -1.16 8.31
CA LEU A 469 -24.67 -1.50 9.65
C LEU A 469 -24.33 -0.40 10.67
N ALA A 470 -23.07 0.08 10.63
CA ALA A 470 -22.60 1.17 11.47
C ALA A 470 -23.41 2.47 11.25
N SER A 471 -23.72 2.80 9.98
CA SER A 471 -24.61 3.92 9.64
C SER A 471 -26.00 3.78 10.26
N ARG A 472 -26.60 2.58 10.21
CA ARG A 472 -27.95 2.32 10.75
C ARG A 472 -28.02 2.42 12.27
N ASN A 473 -26.97 1.98 12.95
CA ASN A 473 -26.94 1.94 14.42
C ASN A 473 -26.39 3.25 15.03
N GLY A 474 -25.63 4.03 14.26
CA GLY A 474 -24.99 5.27 14.73
C GLY A 474 -23.58 5.07 15.26
N ASP A 475 -22.92 3.96 14.91
CA ASP A 475 -21.55 3.62 15.33
C ASP A 475 -20.52 4.33 14.44
N LYS A 476 -20.49 5.66 14.51
CA LYS A 476 -19.70 6.53 13.62
C LYS A 476 -18.22 6.16 13.55
N ALA A 477 -17.60 5.76 14.66
CA ALA A 477 -16.20 5.40 14.67
C ALA A 477 -15.91 4.06 13.95
N ILE A 478 -16.82 3.07 14.04
CA ILE A 478 -16.76 1.84 13.25
C ILE A 478 -16.95 2.13 11.75
N PHE A 479 -17.87 3.05 11.42
CA PHE A 479 -18.08 3.50 10.04
C PHE A 479 -16.80 4.14 9.46
N VAL A 480 -16.14 5.01 10.23
CA VAL A 480 -14.86 5.63 9.84
C VAL A 480 -13.76 4.59 9.66
N VAL A 481 -13.58 3.65 10.61
CA VAL A 481 -12.62 2.55 10.48
C VAL A 481 -12.85 1.76 9.19
N SER A 482 -14.10 1.40 8.90
CA SER A 482 -14.46 0.67 7.69
C SER A 482 -14.09 1.44 6.41
N ALA A 483 -14.39 2.74 6.36
CA ALA A 483 -14.05 3.60 5.22
C ALA A 483 -12.52 3.79 5.03
N VAL A 484 -11.75 3.89 6.12
CA VAL A 484 -10.28 4.00 6.05
C VAL A 484 -9.64 2.68 5.61
N ILE A 485 -10.14 1.54 6.09
CA ILE A 485 -9.69 0.22 5.61
C ILE A 485 -10.08 0.02 4.14
N GLU A 486 -11.27 0.46 3.71
CA GLU A 486 -11.65 0.44 2.28
C GLU A 486 -10.67 1.26 1.44
N ALA A 487 -10.31 2.48 1.87
CA ALA A 487 -9.32 3.28 1.16
C ALA A 487 -7.96 2.55 1.03
N LEU A 488 -7.47 1.96 2.12
CA LEU A 488 -6.22 1.18 2.12
C LEU A 488 -6.28 -0.01 1.16
N VAL A 489 -7.37 -0.78 1.16
CA VAL A 489 -7.57 -1.93 0.26
C VAL A 489 -7.61 -1.49 -1.20
N ARG A 490 -8.30 -0.38 -1.51
CA ARG A 490 -8.38 0.20 -2.87
C ARG A 490 -7.01 0.64 -3.38
N LEU A 491 -6.19 1.27 -2.53
CA LEU A 491 -4.83 1.68 -2.90
C LEU A 491 -3.88 0.49 -3.08
N GLN A 492 -3.94 -0.53 -2.21
CA GLN A 492 -3.10 -1.73 -2.35
C GLN A 492 -3.34 -2.47 -3.67
N HIS A 493 -4.59 -2.55 -4.13
CA HIS A 493 -4.98 -3.33 -5.30
C HIS A 493 -5.28 -2.46 -6.54
N SER A 494 -4.67 -1.28 -6.65
CA SER A 494 -4.98 -0.29 -7.68
C SER A 494 -4.62 -0.76 -9.10
N SER A 495 -5.64 -1.10 -9.89
CA SER A 495 -5.51 -1.50 -11.31
C SER A 495 -5.82 -0.37 -12.31
N GLY A 496 -6.25 0.80 -11.85
CA GLY A 496 -6.63 1.96 -12.69
C GLY A 496 -6.90 3.24 -11.89
N HIS A 497 -7.12 4.36 -12.58
CA HIS A 497 -7.35 5.68 -11.97
C HIS A 497 -8.49 5.68 -10.94
N ASP A 498 -9.60 5.03 -11.30
CA ASP A 498 -10.82 4.87 -10.52
C ASP A 498 -10.57 4.37 -9.09
N SER A 499 -9.53 3.55 -8.88
CA SER A 499 -9.19 3.02 -7.54
C SER A 499 -8.68 4.10 -6.58
N ILE A 500 -7.96 5.11 -7.09
CA ILE A 500 -7.50 6.25 -6.29
C ILE A 500 -8.70 7.15 -5.98
N GLU A 501 -9.55 7.46 -6.97
CA GLU A 501 -10.78 8.22 -6.74
C GLU A 501 -11.73 7.52 -5.74
N GLN A 502 -11.79 6.19 -5.77
CA GLN A 502 -12.55 5.39 -4.80
C GLN A 502 -11.92 5.47 -3.40
N ALA A 503 -10.60 5.40 -3.28
CA ALA A 503 -9.91 5.59 -2.01
C ALA A 503 -10.12 7.01 -1.44
N GLN A 504 -9.94 8.05 -2.26
CA GLN A 504 -10.23 9.44 -1.89
C GLN A 504 -11.70 9.65 -1.48
N ARG A 505 -12.65 9.02 -2.18
CA ARG A 505 -14.08 9.08 -1.84
C ARG A 505 -14.37 8.41 -0.49
N ALA A 506 -13.71 7.29 -0.18
CA ALA A 506 -13.80 6.64 1.13
C ALA A 506 -13.15 7.49 2.24
N LEU A 507 -12.01 8.14 1.97
CA LEU A 507 -11.39 9.10 2.90
C LEU A 507 -12.22 10.36 3.12
N ALA A 508 -12.89 10.91 2.09
CA ALA A 508 -13.83 12.02 2.23
C ALA A 508 -15.03 11.62 3.09
N THR A 509 -15.52 10.38 2.91
CA THR A 509 -16.57 9.78 3.74
C THR A 509 -16.13 9.66 5.21
N ALA A 510 -14.90 9.20 5.47
CA ALA A 510 -14.32 9.18 6.82
C ALA A 510 -14.21 10.60 7.43
N ARG A 511 -13.71 11.57 6.65
CA ARG A 511 -13.53 12.98 7.06
C ARG A 511 -14.82 13.72 7.39
N SER A 512 -15.97 13.27 6.87
CA SER A 512 -17.28 13.82 7.26
C SER A 512 -17.57 13.70 8.77
N TYR A 513 -16.85 12.82 9.48
CA TYR A 513 -16.93 12.62 10.93
C TYR A 513 -15.71 13.13 11.71
N GLN A 514 -14.79 13.88 11.09
CA GLN A 514 -13.55 14.34 11.74
C GLN A 514 -13.76 15.30 12.93
N LEU A 515 -14.96 15.87 13.07
CA LEU A 515 -15.35 16.75 14.18
C LEU A 515 -16.20 16.03 15.24
N ASP A 516 -16.41 14.72 15.12
CA ASP A 516 -17.11 13.93 16.14
C ASP A 516 -16.12 13.48 17.22
N ASN A 517 -16.38 13.85 18.47
CA ASN A 517 -15.51 13.52 19.61
C ASN A 517 -15.19 12.01 19.68
N LYS A 518 -16.15 11.13 19.34
CA LYS A 518 -15.94 9.67 19.35
C LYS A 518 -14.94 9.16 18.31
N VAL A 519 -14.51 10.02 17.39
CA VAL A 519 -13.51 9.74 16.34
C VAL A 519 -12.24 10.56 16.57
N LEU A 520 -12.39 11.83 16.98
CA LEU A 520 -11.31 12.78 17.24
C LEU A 520 -10.34 12.29 18.35
N ASP A 521 -10.88 11.60 19.35
CA ASP A 521 -10.12 11.11 20.50
C ASP A 521 -9.30 9.84 20.19
N ILE A 522 -9.40 9.27 18.98
CA ILE A 522 -8.69 8.05 18.57
C ILE A 522 -7.51 8.41 17.65
N PRO A 523 -6.27 8.58 18.17
CA PRO A 523 -5.14 9.09 17.39
C PRO A 523 -4.76 8.15 16.23
N GLN A 524 -4.93 6.83 16.39
CA GLN A 524 -4.68 5.82 15.34
C GLN A 524 -5.48 6.13 14.06
N ILE A 525 -6.78 6.39 14.20
CA ILE A 525 -7.69 6.65 13.07
C ILE A 525 -7.32 7.97 12.39
N SER A 526 -7.06 9.02 13.18
CA SER A 526 -6.66 10.32 12.65
C SER A 526 -5.37 10.21 11.80
N THR A 527 -4.34 9.53 12.31
CA THR A 527 -3.09 9.35 11.58
C THR A 527 -3.26 8.48 10.33
N MET A 528 -4.02 7.38 10.40
CA MET A 528 -4.31 6.54 9.22
C MET A 528 -4.97 7.34 8.10
N ILE A 529 -5.92 8.25 8.42
CA ILE A 529 -6.56 9.12 7.42
C ILE A 529 -5.52 10.00 6.71
N GLN A 530 -4.60 10.63 7.44
CA GLN A 530 -3.59 11.50 6.82
C GLN A 530 -2.59 10.70 5.97
N MET A 531 -2.12 9.55 6.47
CA MET A 531 -1.19 8.70 5.73
C MET A 531 -1.78 8.20 4.40
N MET A 532 -3.03 7.72 4.42
CA MET A 532 -3.68 7.24 3.19
C MET A 532 -3.96 8.37 2.19
N ASP A 533 -4.25 9.59 2.68
CA ASP A 533 -4.47 10.74 1.81
C ASP A 533 -3.18 11.27 1.15
N ILE A 534 -2.04 11.17 1.84
CA ILE A 534 -0.71 11.40 1.25
C ILE A 534 -0.44 10.32 0.18
N CYS A 535 -0.69 9.04 0.49
CA CYS A 535 -0.52 7.95 -0.49
C CYS A 535 -1.36 8.15 -1.76
N CYS A 536 -2.58 8.68 -1.66
CA CYS A 536 -3.39 9.05 -2.83
C CYS A 536 -2.64 10.06 -3.72
N SER A 537 -2.18 11.18 -3.15
CA SER A 537 -1.47 12.24 -3.91
C SER A 537 -0.14 11.77 -4.49
N LEU A 538 0.60 10.91 -3.78
CA LEU A 538 1.83 10.31 -4.29
C LEU A 538 1.55 9.42 -5.51
N LEU A 539 0.50 8.61 -5.46
CA LEU A 539 0.08 7.75 -6.57
C LEU A 539 -0.49 8.53 -7.75
N GLU A 540 -1.01 9.74 -7.55
CA GLU A 540 -1.41 10.68 -8.61
C GLU A 540 -0.24 11.48 -9.22
N TYR A 541 0.93 11.43 -8.57
CA TYR A 541 2.12 12.23 -8.87
C TYR A 541 1.97 13.73 -8.59
N ASP A 542 1.07 14.14 -7.68
CA ASP A 542 0.95 15.54 -7.25
C ASP A 542 1.94 15.86 -6.12
N VAL A 543 3.12 16.33 -6.53
CA VAL A 543 4.22 16.78 -5.65
C VAL A 543 3.86 18.01 -4.80
N LYS A 544 2.88 18.82 -5.22
CA LYS A 544 2.43 19.98 -4.44
C LYS A 544 1.47 19.52 -3.34
N GLN A 545 0.40 18.83 -3.72
CA GLN A 545 -0.65 18.42 -2.79
C GLN A 545 -0.13 17.42 -1.74
N SER A 546 0.74 16.48 -2.13
CA SER A 546 1.38 15.55 -1.17
C SER A 546 2.24 16.28 -0.14
N SER A 547 2.97 17.34 -0.55
CA SER A 547 3.77 18.18 0.35
C SER A 547 2.92 19.02 1.32
N GLU A 548 1.75 19.50 0.90
CA GLU A 548 0.80 20.22 1.76
C GLU A 548 0.16 19.26 2.79
N LYS A 549 -0.25 18.07 2.34
CA LYS A 549 -0.80 17.01 3.21
C LYS A 549 0.22 16.48 4.21
N LEU A 550 1.51 16.44 3.85
CA LEU A 550 2.59 16.08 4.77
C LEU A 550 2.66 17.01 5.99
N GLN A 551 2.57 18.33 5.79
CA GLN A 551 2.55 19.31 6.89
C GLN A 551 1.36 19.09 7.83
N ILE A 552 0.20 18.68 7.29
CA ILE A 552 -0.98 18.32 8.08
C ILE A 552 -0.71 17.05 8.91
N MET A 553 -0.16 15.99 8.30
CA MET A 553 0.18 14.75 9.03
C MET A 553 1.18 15.03 10.15
N GLN A 554 2.24 15.79 9.89
CA GLN A 554 3.25 16.15 10.88
C GLN A 554 2.61 16.92 12.04
N LYS A 555 1.82 17.97 11.75
CA LYS A 555 1.08 18.71 12.78
C LYS A 555 0.12 17.84 13.61
N VAL A 556 -0.51 16.82 13.01
CA VAL A 556 -1.36 15.87 13.76
C VAL A 556 -0.51 14.98 14.68
N MET A 557 0.65 14.52 14.22
CA MET A 557 1.58 13.75 15.07
C MET A 557 2.14 14.60 16.21
N ASP A 558 2.61 15.84 15.95
CA ASP A 558 3.05 16.82 16.97
C ASP A 558 2.00 16.98 18.10
N GLN A 559 0.72 16.99 17.74
CA GLN A 559 -0.41 17.18 18.66
C GLN A 559 -0.84 15.91 19.40
N LYS A 560 -0.39 14.73 18.97
CA LYS A 560 -0.79 13.42 19.47
C LYS A 560 0.38 12.59 20.02
N ILE A 561 1.54 13.23 20.19
CA ILE A 561 2.68 12.67 20.89
C ILE A 561 2.36 12.47 22.37
N ASP A 562 2.69 11.28 22.89
CA ASP A 562 2.43 10.89 24.27
C ASP A 562 0.93 11.00 24.70
N ASP A 563 -0.01 10.92 23.74
CA ASP A 563 -1.47 10.89 24.00
C ASP A 563 -1.82 9.61 24.80
N PRO A 564 -2.51 9.71 25.96
CA PRO A 564 -2.76 8.58 26.85
C PRO A 564 -3.63 7.46 26.26
N HIS A 565 -4.25 7.67 25.09
CA HIS A 565 -4.96 6.62 24.35
C HIS A 565 -4.03 5.72 23.52
N TRP A 566 -2.72 5.99 23.46
CA TRP A 566 -1.72 5.08 22.91
C TRP A 566 -1.41 3.95 23.89
N GLN A 567 -1.62 2.70 23.46
CA GLN A 567 -1.16 1.52 24.18
C GLN A 567 0.15 0.99 23.60
N ASN A 568 1.04 0.50 24.47
CA ASN A 568 2.34 -0.04 24.08
C ASN A 568 2.24 -1.27 23.15
N ASP A 569 1.16 -2.06 23.24
CA ASP A 569 0.89 -3.22 22.36
C ASP A 569 0.26 -2.83 21.01
N GLY A 570 0.04 -1.54 20.76
CA GLY A 570 -0.65 -1.04 19.57
C GLY A 570 -2.16 -1.33 19.54
N SER A 571 -2.77 -1.76 20.66
CA SER A 571 -4.22 -1.84 20.77
C SER A 571 -4.86 -0.46 20.95
N PHE A 572 -6.10 -0.33 20.46
CA PHE A 572 -6.92 0.86 20.63
C PHE A 572 -8.39 0.49 20.61
N SER A 573 -9.23 1.32 21.23
CA SER A 573 -10.63 1.01 21.46
C SER A 573 -11.56 1.95 20.69
N VAL A 574 -12.61 1.38 20.08
CA VAL A 574 -13.58 2.09 19.26
C VAL A 574 -14.96 2.03 19.93
N PRO A 575 -15.60 3.16 20.28
CA PRO A 575 -16.85 3.16 21.04
C PRO A 575 -18.05 2.72 20.20
N LEU A 576 -18.83 1.78 20.74
CA LEU A 576 -20.12 1.36 20.20
C LEU A 576 -21.26 2.15 20.83
N SER A 577 -22.37 2.28 20.12
CA SER A 577 -23.59 2.90 20.63
C SER A 577 -24.42 1.92 21.48
N HIS A 578 -25.20 2.46 22.42
CA HIS A 578 -26.15 1.67 23.21
C HIS A 578 -27.26 1.00 22.37
N LYS A 579 -27.44 1.41 21.11
CA LYS A 579 -28.35 0.73 20.16
C LYS A 579 -27.77 -0.59 19.66
N THR A 580 -26.45 -0.67 19.56
CA THR A 580 -25.71 -1.85 19.11
C THR A 580 -25.62 -2.90 20.19
N ILE A 581 -25.35 -2.50 21.43
CA ILE A 581 -25.27 -3.41 22.57
C ILE A 581 -25.38 -2.67 23.92
N SER A 582 -26.04 -3.29 24.91
CA SER A 582 -26.13 -2.75 26.27
C SER A 582 -24.91 -3.14 27.10
N PRO A 583 -24.27 -2.23 27.87
CA PRO A 583 -23.17 -2.57 28.78
C PRO A 583 -23.51 -3.67 29.78
N SER A 584 -24.78 -3.75 30.20
CA SER A 584 -25.28 -4.78 31.13
C SER A 584 -25.42 -6.18 30.51
N ALA A 585 -25.25 -6.31 29.19
CA ALA A 585 -25.40 -7.55 28.44
C ALA A 585 -24.07 -8.07 27.89
N VAL A 586 -22.95 -7.37 28.16
CA VAL A 586 -21.60 -7.74 27.71
C VAL A 586 -20.84 -8.39 28.84
N GLU A 587 -20.30 -9.57 28.57
CA GLU A 587 -19.18 -10.12 29.33
C GLU A 587 -17.87 -9.46 28.84
N PRO A 588 -17.10 -8.76 29.69
CA PRO A 588 -15.85 -8.14 29.27
C PRO A 588 -14.85 -9.18 28.75
N THR A 589 -14.34 -8.94 27.55
CA THR A 589 -13.36 -9.78 26.85
C THR A 589 -12.26 -8.91 26.25
N ASP A 590 -11.22 -9.52 25.68
CA ASP A 590 -10.18 -8.77 24.96
C ASP A 590 -10.70 -8.01 23.74
N ILE A 591 -11.83 -8.47 23.16
CA ILE A 591 -12.43 -7.93 21.94
C ILE A 591 -13.48 -6.88 22.28
N LEU A 592 -14.41 -7.20 23.20
CA LEU A 592 -15.44 -6.28 23.67
C LEU A 592 -15.17 -5.90 25.13
N ARG A 593 -14.79 -4.65 25.35
CA ARG A 593 -14.52 -4.07 26.68
C ARG A 593 -15.68 -3.20 27.13
N VAL A 594 -15.84 -3.02 28.44
CA VAL A 594 -16.82 -2.09 29.03
C VAL A 594 -16.06 -1.07 29.87
N GLU A 595 -16.14 0.21 29.50
CA GLU A 595 -15.43 1.29 30.17
C GLU A 595 -16.34 2.52 30.30
N ASN A 596 -16.38 3.12 31.50
CA ASN A 596 -17.20 4.31 31.78
C ASN A 596 -18.67 4.19 31.34
N GLY A 597 -19.23 2.98 31.38
CA GLY A 597 -20.60 2.68 30.94
C GLY A 597 -20.80 2.60 29.42
N ASN A 598 -19.74 2.64 28.62
CA ASN A 598 -19.77 2.41 27.17
C ASN A 598 -19.19 1.03 26.84
N VAL A 599 -19.66 0.42 25.75
CA VAL A 599 -19.05 -0.79 25.18
C VAL A 599 -18.08 -0.39 24.08
N LEU A 600 -16.89 -0.95 24.11
CA LEU A 600 -15.79 -0.64 23.20
C LEU A 600 -15.38 -1.88 22.42
N LEU A 601 -15.18 -1.75 21.11
CA LEU A 601 -14.53 -2.77 20.27
C LEU A 601 -13.03 -2.49 20.23
N THR A 602 -12.23 -3.45 20.68
CA THR A 602 -10.76 -3.36 20.66
C THR A 602 -10.22 -3.81 19.30
N LEU A 603 -9.41 -2.94 18.69
CA LEU A 603 -8.64 -3.19 17.48
C LEU A 603 -7.14 -3.13 17.81
N ARG A 604 -6.28 -3.62 16.90
CA ARG A 604 -4.83 -3.52 17.02
C ARG A 604 -4.24 -3.11 15.68
N TRP A 605 -3.25 -2.22 15.71
CA TRP A 605 -2.51 -1.77 14.52
C TRP A 605 -1.01 -1.70 14.80
N LEU A 606 -0.47 -0.49 15.04
CA LEU A 606 0.94 -0.26 15.35
C LEU A 606 1.05 0.47 16.71
N PRO A 607 2.04 0.11 17.55
CA PRO A 607 2.45 0.95 18.67
C PRO A 607 2.87 2.35 18.21
N GLU A 608 2.74 3.34 19.09
CA GLU A 608 3.08 4.75 18.81
C GLU A 608 4.46 4.89 18.15
N HIS A 609 5.50 4.30 18.77
CA HIS A 609 6.88 4.39 18.29
C HIS A 609 7.07 3.81 16.87
N ASP A 610 6.38 2.72 16.54
CA ASP A 610 6.46 2.08 15.24
C ASP A 610 5.73 2.91 14.17
N LEU A 611 4.65 3.60 14.56
CA LEU A 611 3.97 4.57 13.72
C LEU A 611 4.84 5.79 13.42
N TYR A 612 5.55 6.36 14.40
CA TYR A 612 6.51 7.45 14.15
C TYR A 612 7.60 7.05 13.15
N ALA A 613 8.11 5.82 13.24
CA ALA A 613 9.11 5.33 12.28
C ALA A 613 8.54 5.28 10.85
N LEU A 614 7.30 4.79 10.71
CA LEU A 614 6.61 4.74 9.42
C LEU A 614 6.28 6.16 8.88
N CYS A 615 5.94 7.11 9.75
CA CYS A 615 5.74 8.51 9.39
C CYS A 615 7.04 9.19 8.91
N TYR A 616 8.21 8.88 9.51
CA TYR A 616 9.50 9.35 9.01
C TYR A 616 9.81 8.82 7.60
N PHE A 617 9.55 7.53 7.35
CA PHE A 617 9.71 6.94 6.03
C PHE A 617 8.78 7.61 4.99
N LEU A 618 7.50 7.77 5.31
CA LEU A 618 6.52 8.43 4.43
C LEU A 618 6.88 9.91 4.16
N SER A 619 7.40 10.62 5.18
CA SER A 619 7.88 12.00 5.03
C SER A 619 9.03 12.09 4.02
N SER A 620 9.97 11.13 4.07
CA SER A 620 11.06 11.04 3.10
C SER A 620 10.57 10.74 1.68
N VAL A 621 9.75 9.70 1.52
CA VAL A 621 9.18 9.32 0.20
C VAL A 621 8.45 10.50 -0.42
N THR A 622 7.67 11.25 0.37
CA THR A 622 6.93 12.43 -0.09
C THR A 622 7.84 13.58 -0.56
N LEU A 623 8.97 13.81 0.10
CA LEU A 623 9.88 14.89 -0.23
C LEU A 623 10.98 14.51 -1.25
N THR A 624 11.01 13.25 -1.71
CA THR A 624 11.98 12.76 -2.72
C THR A 624 12.18 13.73 -3.89
N ALA A 625 11.09 14.19 -4.50
CA ALA A 625 11.14 15.09 -5.67
C ALA A 625 11.62 16.53 -5.35
N LYS A 626 11.74 16.89 -4.07
CA LYS A 626 12.19 18.19 -3.56
C LYS A 626 13.51 18.14 -2.78
N ASN A 627 14.08 16.96 -2.55
CA ASN A 627 15.26 16.75 -1.67
C ASN A 627 16.46 17.66 -2.03
N SER A 628 16.66 17.95 -3.31
CA SER A 628 17.73 18.85 -3.80
C SER A 628 17.46 20.35 -3.58
N HIS A 629 16.28 20.73 -3.07
CA HIS A 629 15.85 22.12 -2.85
C HIS A 629 15.69 22.48 -1.39
N ASP A 630 15.15 21.56 -0.62
CA ASP A 630 14.78 21.81 0.77
C ASP A 630 15.94 21.62 1.77
N GLY A 631 17.16 21.44 1.25
CA GLY A 631 18.35 21.15 2.04
C GLY A 631 18.37 19.70 2.52
N HIS A 632 18.05 18.77 1.62
CA HIS A 632 18.05 17.31 1.83
C HIS A 632 17.11 16.85 2.96
N LYS A 633 15.88 17.41 3.06
CA LYS A 633 14.92 17.01 4.11
C LYS A 633 14.54 15.55 4.03
N ALA A 634 14.43 14.97 2.83
CA ALA A 634 14.10 13.55 2.67
C ALA A 634 15.18 12.64 3.29
N GLU A 635 16.46 13.01 3.18
CA GLU A 635 17.57 12.29 3.82
C GLU A 635 17.63 12.51 5.33
N LYS A 636 17.29 13.72 5.81
CA LYS A 636 17.18 14.03 7.26
C LYS A 636 16.11 13.17 7.93
N TYR A 637 14.90 13.10 7.35
CA TYR A 637 13.82 12.27 7.91
C TYR A 637 14.16 10.77 7.91
N LEU A 638 14.89 10.24 6.91
CA LEU A 638 15.40 8.87 6.96
C LEU A 638 16.45 8.68 8.06
N SER A 639 17.33 9.65 8.24
CA SER A 639 18.40 9.57 9.24
C SER A 639 17.80 9.45 10.65
N GLU A 640 16.78 10.24 10.97
CA GLU A 640 16.05 10.12 12.23
C GLU A 640 15.29 8.78 12.36
N GLY A 641 14.56 8.37 11.31
CA GLY A 641 13.87 7.07 11.31
C GLY A 641 14.80 5.87 11.51
N LEU A 642 15.95 5.86 10.82
CA LEU A 642 16.99 4.83 10.94
C LEU A 642 17.62 4.84 12.34
N ASN A 643 17.97 6.02 12.87
CA ASN A 643 18.53 6.15 14.22
C ASN A 643 17.55 5.62 15.29
N MET A 644 16.27 5.95 15.14
CA MET A 644 15.21 5.57 16.06
C MET A 644 14.96 4.04 16.04
N ILE A 645 14.87 3.41 14.87
CA ILE A 645 14.77 1.94 14.78
C ILE A 645 16.04 1.26 15.31
N ARG A 646 17.22 1.79 14.99
CA ARG A 646 18.51 1.24 15.47
C ARG A 646 18.66 1.35 16.99
N GLY A 647 18.09 2.39 17.62
CA GLY A 647 17.98 2.51 19.07
C GLY A 647 17.20 1.33 19.68
N ASN A 648 16.03 1.02 19.11
CA ASN A 648 15.18 -0.08 19.57
C ASN A 648 15.80 -1.48 19.43
N PHE A 649 16.79 -1.67 18.54
CA PHE A 649 17.53 -2.93 18.47
C PHE A 649 18.67 -3.02 19.50
N LYS A 650 19.16 -1.88 20.03
CA LYS A 650 20.20 -1.85 21.08
C LYS A 650 19.62 -1.87 22.49
N SER A 651 18.49 -1.21 22.68
CA SER A 651 17.75 -1.13 23.94
C SER A 651 16.27 -1.31 23.61
N PRO A 652 15.79 -2.55 23.42
CA PRO A 652 14.39 -2.80 23.13
C PRO A 652 13.51 -2.35 24.30
N GLN A 653 12.39 -1.68 23.98
CA GLN A 653 11.32 -1.46 24.94
C GLN A 653 10.68 -2.82 25.26
N GLU A 654 10.83 -3.28 26.51
CA GLU A 654 10.17 -4.48 27.00
C GLU A 654 8.65 -4.30 26.96
N ILE A 655 7.99 -5.13 26.17
CA ILE A 655 6.54 -5.24 26.09
C ILE A 655 6.21 -6.70 26.44
N PRO A 656 5.48 -6.96 27.54
CA PRO A 656 5.10 -8.32 27.93
C PRO A 656 4.17 -8.93 26.87
N GLU A 657 4.70 -9.84 26.07
CA GLU A 657 3.99 -10.51 24.97
C GLU A 657 4.65 -11.85 24.63
N SER A 658 3.95 -12.71 23.89
CA SER A 658 4.49 -13.97 23.39
C SER A 658 5.67 -13.75 22.42
N LEU A 659 6.66 -14.65 22.47
CA LEU A 659 7.86 -14.61 21.62
C LEU A 659 7.50 -14.60 20.13
N ALA A 660 6.38 -15.22 19.75
CA ALA A 660 5.84 -15.16 18.39
C ALA A 660 5.36 -13.75 17.98
N TYR A 661 4.66 -13.02 18.86
CA TYR A 661 4.26 -11.62 18.58
C TYR A 661 5.47 -10.70 18.57
N ALA A 662 6.37 -10.82 19.54
CA ALA A 662 7.62 -10.08 19.57
C ALA A 662 8.45 -10.28 18.30
N THR A 663 8.67 -11.53 17.89
CA THR A 663 9.38 -11.89 16.65
C THR A 663 8.72 -11.29 15.42
N THR A 664 7.39 -11.29 15.35
CA THR A 664 6.63 -10.69 14.24
C THR A 664 6.83 -9.17 14.18
N ARG A 665 6.78 -8.48 15.33
CA ARG A 665 7.03 -7.03 15.41
C ARG A 665 8.47 -6.67 15.06
N ILE A 666 9.46 -7.43 15.55
CA ILE A 666 10.86 -7.22 15.21
C ILE A 666 11.12 -7.46 13.71
N ALA A 667 10.51 -8.49 13.11
CA ALA A 667 10.59 -8.72 11.66
C ALA A 667 9.99 -7.56 10.85
N TRP A 668 8.85 -7.01 11.28
CA TRP A 668 8.25 -5.81 10.67
C TRP A 668 9.18 -4.59 10.79
N ARG A 669 9.76 -4.33 11.97
CA ARG A 669 10.74 -3.23 12.18
C ARG A 669 11.96 -3.38 11.28
N ARG A 670 12.52 -4.58 11.14
CA ARG A 670 13.66 -4.86 10.24
C ARG A 670 13.28 -4.66 8.77
N SER A 671 12.06 -5.03 8.36
CA SER A 671 11.55 -4.76 7.00
C SER A 671 11.44 -3.25 6.72
N LEU A 672 10.90 -2.46 7.65
CA LEU A 672 10.86 -1.00 7.54
C LEU A 672 12.27 -0.40 7.47
N TYR A 673 13.22 -0.91 8.26
CA TYR A 673 14.63 -0.50 8.23
C TYR A 673 15.26 -0.74 6.84
N CYS A 674 15.08 -1.94 6.27
CA CYS A 674 15.56 -2.25 4.92
C CYS A 674 14.96 -1.30 3.85
N ASN A 675 13.69 -0.95 3.96
CA ASN A 675 13.04 0.01 3.06
C ASN A 675 13.57 1.44 3.22
N MET A 676 13.85 1.89 4.45
CA MET A 676 14.53 3.17 4.69
C MET A 676 15.95 3.20 4.10
N LEU A 677 16.73 2.12 4.26
CA LEU A 677 18.06 2.00 3.67
C LEU A 677 18.01 2.03 2.14
N LEU A 678 17.07 1.31 1.52
CA LEU A 678 16.84 1.35 0.06
C LEU A 678 16.54 2.77 -0.43
N GLN A 679 15.62 3.49 0.23
CA GLN A 679 15.30 4.87 -0.13
C GLN A 679 16.53 5.79 0.00
N LEU A 680 17.35 5.63 1.05
CA LEU A 680 18.58 6.39 1.23
C LEU A 680 19.61 6.09 0.13
N ILE A 681 19.71 4.83 -0.33
CA ILE A 681 20.57 4.45 -1.46
C ILE A 681 20.10 5.15 -2.74
N PHE A 682 18.79 5.14 -3.04
CA PHE A 682 18.27 5.79 -4.26
C PHE A 682 18.45 7.31 -4.23
N LEU A 683 18.22 7.98 -3.09
CA LEU A 683 18.51 9.40 -2.91
C LEU A 683 20.01 9.70 -3.12
N ALA A 684 20.90 8.90 -2.52
CA ALA A 684 22.34 9.06 -2.69
C ALA A 684 22.79 8.85 -4.16
N CYS A 685 22.25 7.84 -4.85
CA CYS A 685 22.51 7.62 -6.28
C CYS A 685 22.02 8.79 -7.15
N ALA A 686 20.82 9.34 -6.88
CA ALA A 686 20.25 10.45 -7.65
C ALA A 686 21.09 11.74 -7.60
N ARG A 687 21.88 11.94 -6.52
CA ARG A 687 22.86 13.05 -6.40
C ARG A 687 24.32 12.62 -6.61
N THR A 688 24.55 11.43 -7.18
CA THR A 688 25.88 10.84 -7.48
C THR A 688 26.80 10.64 -6.26
N ASP A 689 26.24 10.49 -5.05
CA ASP A 689 27.00 10.15 -3.84
C ASP A 689 27.19 8.63 -3.71
N TRP A 690 28.05 8.12 -4.59
CA TRP A 690 28.39 6.71 -4.64
C TRP A 690 29.09 6.21 -3.36
N ALA A 691 29.64 7.11 -2.55
CA ALA A 691 30.31 6.75 -1.30
C ALA A 691 29.28 6.42 -0.21
N LEU A 692 28.25 7.25 -0.05
CA LEU A 692 27.11 6.95 0.80
C LEU A 692 26.35 5.72 0.29
N ALA A 693 26.00 5.68 -1.01
CA ALA A 693 25.25 4.58 -1.61
C ALA A 693 25.90 3.20 -1.38
N ARG A 694 27.22 3.07 -1.57
CA ARG A 694 27.95 1.82 -1.27
C ARG A 694 27.95 1.45 0.21
N ARG A 695 28.08 2.44 1.11
CA ARG A 695 28.06 2.19 2.57
C ARG A 695 26.70 1.67 3.00
N THR A 696 25.63 2.35 2.57
CA THR A 696 24.25 2.00 2.90
C THR A 696 23.84 0.66 2.28
N LEU A 697 24.31 0.34 1.06
CA LEU A 697 24.09 -0.99 0.46
C LEU A 697 24.80 -2.11 1.23
N LYS A 698 26.00 -1.86 1.78
CA LYS A 698 26.70 -2.83 2.63
C LYS A 698 25.93 -3.09 3.93
N GLU A 699 25.42 -2.03 4.55
CA GLU A 699 24.56 -2.13 5.74
C GLU A 699 23.27 -2.91 5.45
N LEU A 700 22.59 -2.59 4.35
CA LEU A 700 21.40 -3.31 3.89
C LEU A 700 21.67 -4.80 3.69
N LYS A 701 22.77 -5.17 3.01
CA LYS A 701 23.13 -6.59 2.81
C LYS A 701 23.42 -7.31 4.13
N SER A 702 24.02 -6.65 5.12
CA SER A 702 24.21 -7.21 6.48
C SER A 702 22.86 -7.49 7.16
N THR A 703 21.98 -6.49 7.23
CA THR A 703 20.66 -6.63 7.86
C THR A 703 19.78 -7.67 7.14
N VAL A 704 19.96 -7.82 5.82
CA VAL A 704 19.34 -8.86 5.00
C VAL A 704 19.85 -10.26 5.35
N SER A 705 21.16 -10.44 5.57
CA SER A 705 21.69 -11.73 6.03
C SER A 705 21.16 -12.12 7.43
N GLU A 706 20.97 -11.14 8.32
CA GLU A 706 20.39 -11.33 9.66
C GLU A 706 18.87 -11.67 9.66
N LEU A 707 18.21 -11.65 8.50
CA LEU A 707 16.78 -11.94 8.35
C LEU A 707 16.46 -13.38 7.89
N GLU A 708 17.47 -14.23 7.68
CA GLU A 708 17.31 -15.68 7.43
C GLU A 708 16.28 -16.03 6.34
N GLY A 709 16.25 -15.25 5.25
CA GLY A 709 15.37 -15.49 4.10
C GLY A 709 13.92 -15.03 4.27
N LYS A 710 13.52 -14.43 5.41
CA LYS A 710 12.18 -13.82 5.60
C LYS A 710 12.05 -12.44 4.95
N ILE A 711 12.64 -12.24 3.77
CA ILE A 711 12.67 -10.96 3.06
C ILE A 711 11.69 -11.00 1.90
N ASP A 712 10.88 -9.95 1.79
CA ASP A 712 9.97 -9.79 0.68
C ASP A 712 10.70 -9.73 -0.67
N GLU A 713 10.15 -10.39 -1.68
CA GLU A 713 10.73 -10.51 -3.02
C GLU A 713 10.99 -9.12 -3.66
N THR A 714 10.18 -8.11 -3.33
CA THR A 714 10.36 -6.73 -3.79
C THR A 714 11.60 -6.08 -3.18
N THR A 715 11.86 -6.32 -1.89
CA THR A 715 13.04 -5.79 -1.19
C THR A 715 14.32 -6.38 -1.81
N THR A 716 14.33 -7.67 -2.11
CA THR A 716 15.43 -8.34 -2.83
C THR A 716 15.60 -7.79 -4.24
N CYS A 717 14.51 -7.61 -4.99
CA CYS A 717 14.52 -7.03 -6.34
C CYS A 717 15.12 -5.61 -6.36
N LEU A 718 14.72 -4.75 -5.42
CA LEU A 718 15.24 -3.39 -5.28
C LEU A 718 16.71 -3.35 -4.83
N MET A 719 17.14 -4.28 -3.95
CA MET A 719 18.53 -4.39 -3.49
C MET A 719 19.49 -4.81 -4.62
N GLU A 720 19.09 -5.76 -5.47
CA GLU A 720 19.87 -6.13 -6.64
C GLU A 720 19.88 -5.00 -7.69
N TYR A 721 18.76 -4.31 -7.91
CA TYR A 721 18.71 -3.17 -8.81
C TYR A 721 19.62 -2.02 -8.34
N ALA A 722 19.61 -1.72 -7.04
CA ALA A 722 20.53 -0.76 -6.42
C ALA A 722 22.00 -1.19 -6.55
N SER A 723 22.30 -2.49 -6.47
CA SER A 723 23.64 -3.03 -6.74
C SER A 723 24.07 -2.78 -8.19
N GLY A 724 23.17 -2.99 -9.15
CA GLY A 724 23.40 -2.70 -10.57
C GLY A 724 23.63 -1.21 -10.85
N ILE A 725 22.79 -0.32 -10.31
CA ILE A 725 22.95 1.14 -10.44
C ILE A 725 24.30 1.60 -9.90
N ILE A 726 24.73 1.12 -8.72
CA ILE A 726 26.01 1.51 -8.13
C ILE A 726 27.19 1.02 -8.98
N SER A 727 27.12 -0.18 -9.55
CA SER A 727 28.13 -0.67 -10.51
C SER A 727 28.16 0.17 -11.78
N GLN A 728 27.00 0.55 -12.33
CA GLN A 728 26.91 1.41 -13.51
C GLN A 728 27.49 2.80 -13.24
N GLY A 729 27.01 3.46 -12.18
CA GLY A 729 27.43 4.77 -11.70
C GLY A 729 28.91 4.92 -11.36
N THR A 730 29.57 3.79 -11.04
CA THR A 730 31.02 3.76 -10.75
C THR A 730 31.88 3.36 -11.94
N GLY A 731 31.26 2.93 -13.05
CA GLY A 731 31.92 2.54 -14.29
C GLY A 731 32.25 1.04 -14.41
N ASP A 732 31.80 0.18 -13.49
CA ASP A 732 31.83 -1.28 -13.66
C ASP A 732 30.60 -1.77 -14.43
N LEU A 733 30.61 -1.43 -15.72
CA LEU A 733 29.50 -1.70 -16.64
C LEU A 733 29.33 -3.19 -16.94
N LYS A 734 30.38 -4.01 -16.73
CA LYS A 734 30.30 -5.46 -16.89
C LYS A 734 29.49 -6.09 -15.76
N THR A 735 29.79 -5.73 -14.51
CA THR A 735 29.03 -6.18 -13.35
C THR A 735 27.60 -5.64 -13.40
N ALA A 736 27.42 -4.37 -13.75
CA ALA A 736 26.09 -3.77 -13.88
C ALA A 736 25.19 -4.53 -14.88
N LEU A 737 25.69 -4.81 -16.09
CA LEU A 737 24.94 -5.55 -17.10
C LEU A 737 24.58 -6.96 -16.64
N ALA A 738 25.51 -7.66 -15.99
CA ALA A 738 25.24 -8.98 -15.43
C ALA A 738 24.16 -8.95 -14.34
N THR A 739 24.16 -7.93 -13.47
CA THR A 739 23.12 -7.71 -12.45
C THR A 739 21.76 -7.42 -13.09
N PHE A 740 21.67 -6.52 -14.07
CA PHE A 740 20.40 -6.19 -14.71
C PHE A 740 19.81 -7.34 -15.56
N GLN A 741 20.63 -8.33 -15.93
CA GLN A 741 20.22 -9.55 -16.64
C GLN A 741 19.84 -10.71 -15.71
N LEU A 742 19.82 -10.51 -14.38
CA LEU A 742 19.42 -11.55 -13.44
C LEU A 742 17.94 -11.98 -13.65
N PRO A 743 17.60 -13.27 -13.40
CA PRO A 743 16.22 -13.78 -13.58
C PRO A 743 15.14 -13.03 -12.79
N ILE A 744 15.49 -12.36 -11.69
CA ILE A 744 14.58 -11.53 -10.90
C ILE A 744 14.02 -10.32 -11.66
N PHE A 745 14.67 -9.92 -12.77
CA PHE A 745 14.23 -8.86 -13.68
C PHE A 745 13.57 -9.38 -14.97
N ALA A 746 13.26 -10.67 -15.06
CA ALA A 746 12.61 -11.25 -16.24
C ALA A 746 11.13 -10.84 -16.35
N LEU A 747 10.77 -10.10 -17.41
CA LEU A 747 9.39 -9.72 -17.70
C LEU A 747 8.61 -10.88 -18.35
N ASN A 748 7.98 -11.71 -17.52
CA ASN A 748 7.15 -12.83 -17.97
C ASN A 748 5.79 -12.39 -18.54
N HIS A 749 5.25 -13.16 -19.50
CA HIS A 749 3.95 -12.87 -20.14
C HIS A 749 2.73 -12.88 -19.19
N SER A 750 2.87 -13.43 -17.97
CA SER A 750 1.85 -13.40 -16.93
C SER A 750 1.75 -12.08 -16.17
N ILE A 751 2.73 -11.18 -16.33
CA ILE A 751 2.78 -9.91 -15.58
C ILE A 751 1.80 -8.90 -16.18
N SER A 752 1.02 -8.24 -15.32
CA SER A 752 0.02 -7.26 -15.74
C SER A 752 0.67 -6.03 -16.38
N LYS A 753 0.32 -5.75 -17.63
CA LYS A 753 0.77 -4.56 -18.38
C LYS A 753 0.21 -3.24 -17.83
N SER A 754 -0.90 -3.28 -17.10
CA SER A 754 -1.66 -2.10 -16.66
C SER A 754 -1.74 -1.89 -15.15
N SER A 755 -1.25 -2.83 -14.32
CA SER A 755 -1.20 -2.63 -12.86
C SER A 755 -0.48 -1.32 -12.51
N ARG A 756 -1.01 -0.50 -11.59
CA ARG A 756 -0.31 0.72 -11.15
C ARG A 756 0.76 0.42 -10.10
N ASN A 757 0.49 -0.57 -9.25
CA ASN A 757 1.33 -0.92 -8.10
C ASN A 757 1.95 -2.31 -8.31
N ASP A 758 2.93 -2.40 -9.20
CA ASP A 758 3.79 -3.58 -9.35
C ASP A 758 5.27 -3.14 -9.34
N PRO A 759 5.88 -2.97 -8.15
CA PRO A 759 7.23 -2.47 -8.06
C PRO A 759 8.27 -3.42 -8.66
N ARG A 760 7.99 -4.73 -8.74
CA ARG A 760 8.89 -5.70 -9.36
C ARG A 760 8.92 -5.56 -10.87
N ARG A 761 7.75 -5.47 -11.52
CA ARG A 761 7.65 -5.15 -12.94
C ARG A 761 8.32 -3.81 -13.24
N ASP A 762 8.04 -2.79 -12.44
CA ASP A 762 8.59 -1.45 -12.64
C ASP A 762 10.13 -1.44 -12.50
N THR A 763 10.67 -2.16 -11.52
CA THR A 763 12.12 -2.35 -11.35
C THR A 763 12.73 -3.17 -12.50
N ALA A 764 12.05 -4.21 -12.99
CA ALA A 764 12.48 -5.00 -14.14
C ALA A 764 12.50 -4.18 -15.45
N ILE A 765 11.52 -3.30 -15.67
CA ILE A 765 11.51 -2.34 -16.78
C ILE A 765 12.73 -1.40 -16.67
N LEU A 766 13.01 -0.88 -15.47
CA LEU A 766 14.18 -0.03 -15.24
C LEU A 766 15.50 -0.79 -15.50
N ALA A 767 15.67 -2.01 -14.98
CA ALA A 767 16.83 -2.85 -15.26
C ALA A 767 17.04 -3.11 -16.77
N ALA A 768 15.97 -3.33 -17.53
CA ALA A 768 16.02 -3.46 -18.98
C ALA A 768 16.41 -2.13 -19.68
N LEU A 769 15.90 -0.98 -19.20
CA LEU A 769 16.28 0.34 -19.69
C LEU A 769 17.77 0.65 -19.43
N ASN A 770 18.28 0.37 -18.23
CA ASN A 770 19.70 0.46 -17.89
C ASN A 770 20.55 -0.48 -18.76
N SER A 771 20.09 -1.70 -19.01
CA SER A 771 20.75 -2.64 -19.93
C SER A 771 20.83 -2.09 -21.36
N ALA A 772 19.78 -1.45 -21.87
CA ALA A 772 19.76 -0.85 -23.20
C ALA A 772 20.76 0.31 -23.33
N LEU A 773 20.92 1.14 -22.28
CA LEU A 773 21.96 2.19 -22.23
C LEU A 773 23.37 1.61 -22.33
N ILE A 774 23.67 0.55 -21.56
CA ILE A 774 24.97 -0.12 -21.54
C ILE A 774 25.29 -0.82 -22.88
N LEU A 775 24.28 -1.37 -23.55
CA LEU A 775 24.42 -2.08 -24.83
C LEU A 775 24.54 -1.14 -26.05
N ARG A 776 24.34 0.17 -25.87
CA ARG A 776 24.39 1.17 -26.95
C ARG A 776 25.82 1.59 -27.36
N ASP A 777 26.79 1.53 -26.44
CA ASP A 777 28.17 2.02 -26.66
C ASP A 777 28.85 1.35 -27.88
N PRO A 778 29.23 2.10 -28.93
CA PRO A 778 29.92 1.59 -30.13
C PRO A 778 31.42 1.23 -29.97
N SER A 779 31.95 1.10 -28.74
CA SER A 779 33.33 0.66 -28.47
C SER A 779 33.52 -0.77 -27.92
N ARG A 780 32.43 -1.52 -27.65
CA ARG A 780 32.46 -2.82 -26.94
C ARG A 780 32.30 -4.06 -27.84
N PRO A 781 33.17 -5.10 -27.73
CA PRO A 781 33.11 -6.31 -28.56
C PRO A 781 31.75 -7.03 -28.66
N SER A 782 30.88 -6.90 -27.67
CA SER A 782 29.52 -7.47 -27.64
C SER A 782 28.50 -6.73 -28.54
N HIS A 783 28.97 -6.00 -29.55
CA HIS A 783 28.14 -5.14 -30.39
C HIS A 783 26.95 -5.84 -31.03
N SER A 784 25.78 -5.32 -30.71
CA SER A 784 24.76 -5.11 -31.72
C SER A 784 23.91 -3.90 -31.35
N HIS A 785 23.84 -2.90 -32.23
CA HIS A 785 22.82 -1.85 -32.12
C HIS A 785 21.40 -2.47 -32.11
N SER A 786 21.23 -3.63 -32.77
CA SER A 786 19.99 -4.41 -32.70
C SER A 786 19.76 -5.06 -31.34
N ALA A 787 20.77 -5.29 -30.49
CA ALA A 787 20.56 -5.80 -29.13
C ALA A 787 19.91 -4.75 -28.22
N ALA A 788 20.41 -3.51 -28.22
CA ALA A 788 19.78 -2.41 -27.48
C ALA A 788 18.34 -2.15 -28.00
N SER A 789 18.16 -2.12 -29.33
CA SER A 789 16.84 -1.99 -29.96
C SER A 789 15.89 -3.16 -29.62
N LYS A 790 16.40 -4.40 -29.57
CA LYS A 790 15.65 -5.59 -29.18
C LYS A 790 15.19 -5.52 -27.72
N VAL A 791 16.03 -5.04 -26.80
CA VAL A 791 15.63 -4.84 -25.40
C VAL A 791 14.50 -3.80 -25.32
N LEU A 792 14.66 -2.65 -26.01
CA LEU A 792 13.62 -1.61 -26.03
C LEU A 792 12.29 -2.09 -26.63
N SER A 793 12.30 -2.79 -27.76
CA SER A 793 11.08 -3.35 -28.37
C SER A 793 10.40 -4.43 -27.50
N THR A 794 11.17 -5.11 -26.64
CA THR A 794 10.62 -6.10 -25.69
C THR A 794 9.82 -5.41 -24.58
N ILE A 795 10.28 -4.25 -24.09
CA ILE A 795 9.67 -3.53 -22.96
C ILE A 795 8.67 -2.43 -23.39
N GLU A 796 8.72 -2.00 -24.65
CA GLU A 796 7.84 -0.98 -25.24
C GLU A 796 6.34 -1.15 -24.89
N PRO A 797 5.73 -2.36 -24.94
CA PRO A 797 4.32 -2.56 -24.60
C PRO A 797 3.98 -2.30 -23.12
N TYR A 798 4.97 -2.33 -22.23
CA TYR A 798 4.80 -2.01 -20.80
C TYR A 798 5.09 -0.53 -20.51
N CYS A 799 5.79 0.17 -21.40
CA CYS A 799 6.28 1.52 -21.16
C CYS A 799 5.37 2.61 -21.74
N ARG A 800 4.99 2.52 -23.03
CA ARG A 800 4.26 3.62 -23.73
C ARG A 800 2.95 4.01 -23.08
N THR A 801 2.21 3.02 -22.57
CA THR A 801 0.92 3.20 -21.90
C THR A 801 0.99 2.91 -20.40
N SER A 802 2.19 2.94 -19.82
CA SER A 802 2.37 2.66 -18.38
C SER A 802 1.53 3.64 -17.55
N PRO A 803 0.81 3.19 -16.51
CA PRO A 803 0.20 4.11 -15.55
C PRO A 803 1.25 4.91 -14.76
N ASN A 804 2.52 4.45 -14.75
CA ASN A 804 3.63 5.10 -14.10
C ASN A 804 4.31 6.13 -15.03
N ARG A 805 4.12 7.41 -14.71
CA ARG A 805 4.67 8.54 -15.49
C ARG A 805 6.20 8.63 -15.45
N TYR A 806 6.85 8.13 -14.40
CA TYR A 806 8.33 8.05 -14.34
C TYR A 806 8.86 7.07 -15.39
N ILE A 807 8.21 5.92 -15.55
CA ILE A 807 8.57 4.92 -16.57
C ILE A 807 8.38 5.50 -17.98
N GLN A 808 7.27 6.18 -18.25
CA GLN A 808 7.09 6.87 -19.54
C GLN A 808 8.23 7.86 -19.81
N ALA A 809 8.54 8.73 -18.83
CA ALA A 809 9.57 9.75 -18.97
C ALA A 809 10.96 9.16 -19.26
N ALA A 810 11.33 8.08 -18.55
CA ALA A 810 12.59 7.36 -18.73
C ALA A 810 12.65 6.57 -20.06
N TYR A 811 11.59 5.84 -20.42
CA TYR A 811 11.52 5.09 -21.67
C TYR A 811 11.71 6.00 -22.88
N PHE A 812 10.94 7.08 -22.98
CA PHE A 812 11.05 8.00 -24.11
C PHE A 812 12.41 8.72 -24.15
N LEU A 813 13.04 9.01 -23.01
CA LEU A 813 14.40 9.55 -22.98
C LEU A 813 15.42 8.55 -23.57
N ILE A 814 15.34 7.29 -23.16
CA ILE A 814 16.29 6.26 -23.58
C ILE A 814 16.06 5.88 -25.05
N SER A 815 14.81 5.81 -25.51
CA SER A 815 14.47 5.69 -26.94
C SER A 815 15.07 6.83 -27.76
N ALA A 816 14.86 8.09 -27.37
CA ALA A 816 15.41 9.25 -28.07
C ALA A 816 16.94 9.27 -28.16
N THR A 817 17.62 8.78 -27.12
CA THR A 817 19.09 8.73 -27.08
C THR A 817 19.67 7.44 -27.68
N THR A 818 18.84 6.47 -28.07
CA THR A 818 19.24 5.21 -28.71
C THR A 818 18.95 5.22 -30.21
N HIS A 819 17.72 5.52 -30.61
CA HIS A 819 17.26 5.50 -32.02
C HIS A 819 17.51 6.84 -32.74
N THR A 820 18.77 7.30 -32.72
CA THR A 820 19.09 8.68 -33.12
C THR A 820 19.16 8.95 -34.63
N GLU A 821 18.86 7.94 -35.45
CA GLU A 821 18.84 7.97 -36.93
C GLU A 821 17.70 8.83 -37.47
N SER A 822 16.48 8.64 -36.95
CA SER A 822 15.32 9.45 -37.32
C SER A 822 15.25 10.72 -36.47
N THR A 823 15.55 11.87 -37.09
CA THR A 823 15.43 13.18 -36.42
C THR A 823 13.99 13.48 -35.99
N ILE A 824 12.99 13.02 -36.75
CA ILE A 824 11.56 13.20 -36.41
C ILE A 824 11.22 12.39 -35.15
N GLN A 825 11.61 11.11 -35.12
CA GLN A 825 11.37 10.23 -33.97
C GLN A 825 12.09 10.74 -32.71
N THR A 826 13.36 11.12 -32.85
CA THR A 826 14.16 11.69 -31.74
C THR A 826 13.47 12.94 -31.14
N LYS A 827 12.96 13.85 -31.98
CA LYS A 827 12.22 15.03 -31.51
C LYS A 827 10.91 14.69 -30.81
N HIS A 828 10.17 13.70 -31.33
CA HIS A 828 8.92 13.22 -30.75
C HIS A 828 9.13 12.58 -29.37
N ASP A 829 10.10 11.68 -29.25
CA ASP A 829 10.41 10.98 -28.01
C ASP A 829 10.96 11.96 -26.94
N LEU A 830 11.83 12.91 -27.31
CA LEU A 830 12.25 13.98 -26.40
C LEU A 830 11.07 14.83 -25.92
N HIS A 831 10.10 15.14 -26.78
CA HIS A 831 8.92 15.90 -26.39
C HIS A 831 8.08 15.13 -25.36
N HIS A 832 7.81 13.84 -25.59
CA HIS A 832 7.05 13.01 -24.66
C HIS A 832 7.76 12.80 -23.32
N SER A 833 9.06 12.50 -23.34
CA SER A 833 9.87 12.36 -22.12
C SER A 833 9.81 13.62 -21.25
N LEU A 834 10.01 14.77 -21.89
CA LEU A 834 10.02 16.08 -21.25
C LEU A 834 8.64 16.48 -20.70
N GLN A 835 7.57 16.24 -21.47
CA GLN A 835 6.20 16.51 -21.02
C GLN A 835 5.86 15.68 -19.78
N ALA A 836 6.23 14.40 -19.76
CA ALA A 836 6.04 13.52 -18.61
C ALA A 836 6.89 13.95 -17.41
N ALA A 837 8.17 14.26 -17.61
CA ALA A 837 9.10 14.69 -16.56
C ALA A 837 8.66 16.00 -15.88
N ILE A 838 8.21 17.00 -16.65
CA ILE A 838 7.69 18.26 -16.11
C ILE A 838 6.38 18.01 -15.34
N ALA A 839 5.50 17.15 -15.85
CA ALA A 839 4.21 16.86 -15.21
C ALA A 839 4.33 16.15 -13.85
N ILE A 840 5.50 15.57 -13.54
CA ILE A 840 5.80 14.90 -12.25
C ILE A 840 6.94 15.59 -11.47
N GLY A 841 7.39 16.77 -11.92
CA GLY A 841 8.46 17.53 -11.25
C GLY A 841 9.85 16.90 -11.28
N ASN A 842 10.12 15.94 -12.17
CA ASN A 842 11.43 15.26 -12.22
C ASN A 842 12.50 16.18 -12.87
N SER A 843 13.31 16.81 -12.02
CA SER A 843 14.38 17.73 -12.42
C SER A 843 15.51 17.04 -13.19
N GLN A 844 15.90 15.82 -12.79
CA GLN A 844 16.99 15.06 -13.41
C GLN A 844 16.66 14.64 -14.85
N VAL A 845 15.53 13.99 -15.10
CA VAL A 845 15.10 13.60 -16.46
C VAL A 845 14.93 14.83 -17.36
N THR A 846 14.38 15.92 -16.81
CA THR A 846 14.28 17.21 -17.53
C THR A 846 15.66 17.77 -17.90
N CYS A 847 16.64 17.69 -16.99
CA CYS A 847 18.03 18.07 -17.24
C CYS A 847 18.66 17.23 -18.37
N ILE A 848 18.55 15.91 -18.32
CA ILE A 848 19.15 15.01 -19.31
C ILE A 848 18.53 15.24 -20.70
N ALA A 849 17.19 15.34 -20.78
CA ALA A 849 16.49 15.63 -22.03
C ALA A 849 16.93 16.96 -22.65
N LEU A 850 17.07 18.02 -21.83
CA LEU A 850 17.56 19.32 -22.29
C LEU A 850 19.02 19.33 -22.71
N THR A 851 19.87 18.59 -21.99
CA THR A 851 21.30 18.46 -22.29
C THR A 851 21.48 17.76 -23.63
N PHE A 852 20.78 16.63 -23.84
CA PHE A 852 20.82 15.90 -25.10
C PHE A 852 20.22 16.70 -26.27
N MET A 853 19.10 17.40 -26.07
CA MET A 853 18.52 18.29 -27.08
C MET A 853 19.50 19.40 -27.49
N SER A 854 20.17 20.03 -26.52
CA SER A 854 21.19 21.06 -26.75
C SER A 854 22.39 20.51 -27.53
N TRP A 855 22.89 19.33 -27.15
CA TRP A 855 24.01 18.67 -27.82
C TRP A 855 23.67 18.20 -29.25
N LYS A 856 22.48 17.62 -29.47
CA LYS A 856 22.05 17.03 -30.76
C LYS A 856 21.68 18.09 -31.81
N TYR A 857 21.10 19.23 -31.39
CA TYR A 857 20.52 20.21 -32.33
C TYR A 857 21.11 21.63 -32.28
N PHE A 858 21.75 22.03 -31.16
CA PHE A 858 22.19 23.41 -30.96
C PHE A 858 23.72 23.58 -30.81
N ARG A 859 24.46 22.47 -30.77
CA ARG A 859 25.92 22.48 -30.70
C ARG A 859 26.53 23.15 -31.94
N GLY A 860 27.40 24.14 -31.73
CA GLY A 860 28.02 24.92 -32.80
C GLY A 860 27.09 25.94 -33.47
N VAL A 861 25.83 26.04 -33.05
CA VAL A 861 24.89 27.05 -33.53
C VAL A 861 25.07 28.33 -32.73
N VAL A 862 25.53 29.39 -33.37
CA VAL A 862 25.63 30.73 -32.76
C VAL A 862 24.24 31.36 -32.73
N GLY A 863 23.68 31.59 -31.54
CA GLY A 863 22.39 32.24 -31.39
C GLY A 863 21.82 32.18 -29.98
N GLU A 864 20.87 33.07 -29.70
CA GLU A 864 20.26 33.21 -28.38
C GLU A 864 19.53 31.92 -27.92
N GLN A 865 18.99 31.13 -28.85
CA GLN A 865 18.29 29.88 -28.55
C GLN A 865 19.24 28.76 -28.08
N SER A 866 20.46 28.66 -28.63
CA SER A 866 21.44 27.67 -28.16
C SER A 866 21.94 28.03 -26.77
N GLU A 867 22.15 29.32 -26.50
CA GLU A 867 22.50 29.82 -25.17
C GLU A 867 21.40 29.52 -24.13
N LYS A 868 20.14 29.86 -24.46
CA LYS A 868 18.98 29.60 -23.59
C LYS A 868 18.81 28.12 -23.27
N SER A 869 18.98 27.24 -24.27
CA SER A 869 18.89 25.79 -24.08
C SER A 869 19.98 25.26 -23.16
N ALA A 870 21.24 25.68 -23.36
CA ALA A 870 22.37 25.28 -22.52
C ALA A 870 22.29 25.85 -21.09
N ARG A 871 21.90 27.12 -20.93
CA ARG A 871 21.65 27.73 -19.60
C ARG A 871 20.50 27.02 -18.87
N ALA A 872 19.42 26.64 -19.57
CA ALA A 872 18.32 25.88 -18.98
C ALA A 872 18.74 24.48 -18.52
N ALA A 873 19.53 23.76 -19.32
CA ALA A 873 20.11 22.47 -18.92
C ALA A 873 20.98 22.61 -17.65
N ARG A 874 21.88 23.61 -17.61
CA ARG A 874 22.75 23.88 -16.46
C ARG A 874 21.98 24.27 -15.20
N ALA A 875 20.90 25.03 -15.34
CA ALA A 875 19.99 25.38 -14.24
C ALA A 875 19.29 24.11 -13.71
N MET A 876 18.79 23.23 -14.58
CA MET A 876 18.16 21.97 -14.17
C MET A 876 19.15 20.98 -13.55
N ALA A 877 20.42 20.98 -13.96
CA ALA A 877 21.48 20.19 -13.29
C ALA A 877 21.75 20.69 -11.87
N GLY A 878 21.86 22.01 -11.68
CA GLY A 878 21.92 22.62 -10.35
C GLY A 878 20.66 22.31 -9.53
N LYS A 879 19.49 22.29 -10.19
CA LYS A 879 18.21 21.90 -9.59
C LYS A 879 18.19 20.41 -9.17
N ALA A 880 18.93 19.53 -9.83
CA ALA A 880 19.01 18.12 -9.42
C ALA A 880 19.97 17.86 -8.24
N ASP A 881 20.89 18.80 -7.91
CA ASP A 881 22.07 18.56 -7.06
C ASP A 881 22.95 17.38 -7.56
N ASP A 882 22.95 17.16 -8.87
CA ASP A 882 23.67 16.07 -9.51
C ASP A 882 25.03 16.55 -10.01
N LYS A 883 26.11 16.10 -9.36
CA LYS A 883 27.48 16.55 -9.64
C LYS A 883 27.98 16.15 -11.03
N LEU A 884 27.48 15.03 -11.58
CA LEU A 884 27.81 14.61 -12.93
C LEU A 884 27.16 15.56 -13.95
N TRP A 885 25.85 15.77 -13.84
CA TRP A 885 25.14 16.66 -14.75
C TRP A 885 25.54 18.12 -14.59
N ILE A 886 25.91 18.58 -13.39
CA ILE A 886 26.48 19.92 -13.15
C ILE A 886 27.77 20.11 -13.95
N SER A 887 28.66 19.11 -13.96
CA SER A 887 29.91 19.14 -14.72
C SER A 887 29.63 19.11 -16.24
N VAL A 888 28.83 18.16 -16.71
CA VAL A 888 28.52 17.96 -18.14
C VAL A 888 27.79 19.16 -18.75
N THR A 889 26.80 19.71 -18.06
CA THR A 889 26.08 20.91 -18.52
C THR A 889 26.93 22.17 -18.42
N GLY A 890 27.86 22.25 -17.47
CA GLY A 890 28.85 23.32 -17.38
C GLY A 890 29.78 23.34 -18.59
N ASP A 891 30.39 22.20 -18.93
CA ASP A 891 31.26 22.09 -20.11
C ASP A 891 30.50 22.34 -21.43
N LEU A 892 29.24 21.89 -21.54
CA LEU A 892 28.38 22.19 -22.69
C LEU A 892 28.04 23.68 -22.80
N LEU A 893 27.68 24.33 -21.69
CA LEU A 893 27.41 25.78 -21.65
C LEU A 893 28.67 26.59 -21.98
N ALA A 894 29.83 26.21 -21.46
CA ALA A 894 31.09 26.87 -21.77
C ALA A 894 31.43 26.78 -23.27
N ALA A 895 31.24 25.61 -23.89
CA ALA A 895 31.42 25.44 -25.33
C ALA A 895 30.44 26.31 -26.15
N THR A 896 29.19 26.43 -25.72
CA THR A 896 28.20 27.33 -26.32
C THR A 896 28.62 28.80 -26.18
N LEU A 897 29.06 29.23 -25.00
CA LEU A 897 29.51 30.60 -24.74
C LEU A 897 30.75 30.98 -25.55
N ASP A 898 31.73 30.10 -25.68
CA ASP A 898 32.90 30.32 -26.56
C ASP A 898 32.50 30.47 -28.02
N SER A 899 31.56 29.65 -28.52
CA SER A 899 31.05 29.79 -29.90
C SER A 899 30.34 31.13 -30.16
N GLN A 900 29.97 31.85 -29.10
CA GLN A 900 29.36 33.18 -29.13
C GLN A 900 30.32 34.31 -28.76
N GLY A 901 31.63 34.02 -28.59
CA GLY A 901 32.65 35.00 -28.22
C GLY A 901 32.65 35.43 -26.74
N LYS A 902 31.86 34.78 -25.87
CA LYS A 902 31.73 35.10 -24.44
C LYS A 902 32.79 34.39 -23.57
N SER A 903 34.05 34.39 -24.00
CA SER A 903 35.08 33.51 -23.42
C SER A 903 35.39 33.73 -21.94
N ARG A 904 35.14 34.92 -21.37
CA ARG A 904 35.25 35.14 -19.92
C ARG A 904 34.18 34.37 -19.12
N GLU A 905 32.92 34.41 -19.57
CA GLU A 905 31.85 33.60 -18.97
C GLU A 905 32.10 32.10 -19.19
N ALA A 906 32.61 31.72 -20.36
CA ALA A 906 32.97 30.34 -20.65
C ALA A 906 34.06 29.79 -19.70
N HIS A 907 35.10 30.58 -19.42
CA HIS A 907 36.17 30.19 -18.48
C HIS A 907 35.62 29.94 -17.07
N ALA A 908 34.89 30.91 -16.51
CA ALA A 908 34.28 30.78 -15.18
C ALA A 908 33.31 29.58 -15.09
N THR A 909 32.61 29.27 -16.19
CA THR A 909 31.71 28.11 -16.26
C THR A 909 32.49 26.78 -16.24
N ARG A 910 33.68 26.71 -16.87
CA ARG A 910 34.54 25.51 -16.82
C ARG A 910 35.13 25.26 -15.43
N GLU A 911 35.61 26.30 -14.76
CA GLU A 911 36.15 26.18 -13.39
C GLU A 911 35.10 25.55 -12.44
N GLN A 912 33.84 25.98 -12.53
CA GLN A 912 32.74 25.38 -11.77
C GLN A 912 32.46 23.92 -12.16
N ALA A 913 32.57 23.58 -13.46
CA ALA A 913 32.40 22.21 -13.94
C ALA A 913 33.52 21.28 -13.46
N ASP A 914 34.75 21.78 -13.35
CA ASP A 914 35.91 21.05 -12.84
C ASP A 914 35.83 20.81 -11.33
N VAL A 915 35.37 21.80 -10.55
CA VAL A 915 35.09 21.62 -9.11
C VAL A 915 34.07 20.51 -8.87
N ALA A 916 33.00 20.43 -9.67
CA ALA A 916 32.02 19.35 -9.58
C ALA A 916 32.63 17.98 -9.94
N LEU A 917 33.50 17.93 -10.96
CA LEU A 917 34.22 16.73 -11.39
C LEU A 917 35.10 16.13 -10.27
N LEU A 918 35.66 16.97 -9.37
CA LEU A 918 36.44 16.50 -8.21
C LEU A 918 35.63 15.61 -7.25
N GLY A 919 34.31 15.73 -7.21
CA GLY A 919 33.43 14.88 -6.40
C GLY A 919 33.17 13.48 -6.97
N LEU A 920 33.53 13.21 -8.23
CA LEU A 920 33.11 12.00 -8.94
C LEU A 920 34.13 10.84 -8.85
N PRO A 921 33.71 9.59 -9.18
CA PRO A 921 34.61 8.43 -9.24
C PRO A 921 35.79 8.62 -10.20
N PRO A 922 36.95 7.96 -9.97
CA PRO A 922 38.13 8.10 -10.82
C PRO A 922 37.90 7.77 -12.30
N VAL A 923 36.97 6.85 -12.61
CA VAL A 923 36.60 6.50 -13.99
C VAL A 923 36.01 7.70 -14.71
N LEU A 924 35.17 8.51 -14.04
CA LEU A 924 34.51 9.68 -14.63
C LEU A 924 35.50 10.84 -14.79
N LYS A 925 36.38 11.06 -13.80
CA LYS A 925 37.48 12.03 -13.87
C LYS A 925 38.40 11.79 -15.09
N LYS A 926 38.77 10.53 -15.33
CA LYS A 926 39.63 10.14 -16.47
C LYS A 926 38.99 10.42 -17.84
N MET A 927 37.67 10.55 -17.94
CA MET A 927 36.99 10.91 -19.20
C MET A 927 37.35 12.31 -19.70
N LYS A 928 37.71 13.24 -18.80
CA LYS A 928 38.17 14.58 -19.17
C LYS A 928 39.66 14.62 -19.53
N SER A 929 40.50 13.88 -18.80
CA SER A 929 41.96 13.87 -19.02
C SER A 929 42.42 13.03 -20.23
N GLY A 930 41.62 12.08 -20.73
CA GLY A 930 42.05 11.08 -21.71
C GLY A 930 42.61 11.60 -23.05
N ASN A 931 42.39 12.87 -23.40
CA ASN A 931 42.84 13.47 -24.66
C ASN A 931 43.95 14.54 -24.51
N SER A 932 44.47 14.81 -23.31
CA SER A 932 45.47 15.88 -23.11
C SER A 932 46.90 15.52 -23.59
N ASN A 933 47.23 14.24 -23.73
CA ASN A 933 48.61 13.80 -24.06
C ASN A 933 48.90 13.70 -25.58
N HIS A 934 47.95 14.04 -26.45
CA HIS A 934 48.12 14.03 -27.91
C HIS A 934 47.53 15.30 -28.58
N SER A 935 48.00 16.49 -28.19
CA SER A 935 47.79 17.72 -28.97
C SER A 935 48.81 18.84 -28.71
N HIS A 936 50.09 18.59 -29.05
CA HIS A 936 51.07 19.66 -29.32
C HIS A 936 51.35 19.83 -30.82
N SER A 937 50.30 19.79 -31.65
CA SER A 937 50.25 20.42 -32.96
C SER A 937 48.80 20.53 -33.46
N GLN A 938 48.52 21.58 -34.26
CA GLN A 938 47.23 21.94 -34.87
C GLN A 938 46.12 22.41 -33.91
N GLY A 939 45.78 23.70 -34.01
CA GLY A 939 44.67 24.32 -33.26
C GLY A 939 43.32 24.22 -33.96
N GLY A 940 42.25 24.49 -33.20
CA GLY A 940 40.93 24.86 -33.76
C GLY A 940 39.76 23.90 -33.54
N SER A 941 39.98 22.60 -33.29
CA SER A 941 38.87 21.61 -33.32
C SER A 941 38.79 20.61 -32.14
N SER A 942 39.79 20.54 -31.26
CA SER A 942 39.88 19.51 -30.21
C SER A 942 38.82 19.61 -29.12
N ALA A 943 38.52 20.83 -28.64
CA ALA A 943 37.59 21.07 -27.52
C ALA A 943 36.18 20.52 -27.78
N GLY A 944 35.70 20.58 -29.02
CA GLY A 944 34.39 20.04 -29.39
C GLY A 944 34.33 18.52 -29.30
N ARG A 945 35.42 17.79 -29.59
CA ARG A 945 35.41 16.32 -29.64
C ARG A 945 35.34 15.73 -28.23
N SER A 946 36.07 16.30 -27.27
CA SER A 946 36.07 15.88 -25.86
C SER A 946 34.70 16.05 -25.19
N SER A 947 34.05 17.21 -25.35
CA SER A 947 32.70 17.44 -24.79
C SER A 947 31.66 16.45 -25.33
N SER A 948 31.81 16.02 -26.59
CA SER A 948 30.89 15.08 -27.23
C SER A 948 30.90 13.69 -26.61
N GLU A 949 32.09 13.19 -26.27
CA GLU A 949 32.27 11.86 -25.67
C GLU A 949 31.80 11.87 -24.22
N MET A 950 32.16 12.92 -23.47
CA MET A 950 31.73 13.13 -22.09
C MET A 950 30.19 13.19 -21.95
N THR A 951 29.49 13.91 -22.84
CA THR A 951 28.02 13.96 -22.80
C THR A 951 27.38 12.60 -23.05
N MET A 952 27.79 11.87 -24.09
CA MET A 952 27.19 10.56 -24.40
C MET A 952 27.51 9.50 -23.35
N LYS A 953 28.68 9.57 -22.72
CA LYS A 953 29.09 8.67 -21.64
C LYS A 953 28.39 9.02 -20.33
N ALA A 954 28.13 10.30 -20.06
CA ALA A 954 27.26 10.72 -18.96
C ALA A 954 25.78 10.34 -19.17
N VAL A 955 25.29 10.20 -20.41
CA VAL A 955 23.95 9.61 -20.68
C VAL A 955 23.93 8.09 -20.44
N GLU A 956 25.08 7.42 -20.48
CA GLU A 956 25.18 5.99 -20.16
C GLU A 956 25.27 5.73 -18.65
N ILE A 957 25.71 6.70 -17.86
CA ILE A 957 25.95 6.61 -16.40
C ILE A 957 24.72 7.08 -15.62
#